data_AF-A0A8T5U642-F1
#
_entry.id   AF-A0A8T5U642-F1
#
_cell.length_a   1.000
_cell.length_b   1.000
_cell.length_c   1.000
_cell.angle_alpha   90.00
_cell.angle_beta   90.00
_cell.angle_gamma   90.00
#
_symmetry.space_group_name_H-M   'P 1'
#
loop_
_entity.id
_entity.type
_entity.pdbx_description
1 polymer ?
#
loop_
_entity_poly.entity_id
_entity_poly.type
_entity_poly.pdbx_seq_one_letter_code
_entity_poly.pdbx_strand_id
1 'polypeptide(L)'
;MGLGIDLNLLNSLSKGKNLEKVQDIFNSLMLNIEEALESKPHETNIKIDILDEENLNLSETFEFGVKRSNFLNEIHISLRCIKFIPQILLRECYKLFIIPKNRKSIQVQFVVYMIIESELETLNNITEWKKIIRSHENFQPHFANNGDMLIKFVKLEDPDTKENVIPTLFQLINSLEPDLLNNTIFGIIVIEFINRIKLYLQKDDILETIKVLKEIFFSVKNYRALLEYQDYFKKFKESGLITTDLSLRKFSSNVRWLNKHTFCAPNYHLDWFTINMAIYIIYIRFHPSCRWRNIKVFMRNLPFFFWSQLSSFGYAREFFGYIIIPNSYVGDLLQSLEFFKDTGFFQEISLYEPETMHYYLNLNYYRKLTEMDKILHSQRKGYRKDLELIFKSNYQKEVVLKKLSLLDFIILDRVRNLSFTGFGFERRESTLKDLKSDLLKEISYQKNVIVQLRNAVDRFSSRFSESPDLKKKFFNLLQNNQRYSFFTFKEYMEQIVESLKLAREILKRNPSITDPVSFKDFVKKKGISTSFHENLNLNNQRVRNLLIIELIPLYFRNRNLFDEEYQAFKLYHEYLSICEELKIYDLNSIKYILENPETSTRIYTVKEEKLDLIYKDSQLRNITSVEVENRLEDFATSIPPIISPKMIDSLITVLYSTISFILLAKNTKRVLNFIEKISHIVPHYNYYELNEVLDDQNFIFCRFGIQGMNMKEKYEFYSIVHHLLKADLVIFTRYIHQGFYIAFSRKNFYDFIEGTFFYTPDLYSEFKKSIRDRFGKNLTPFNIQAPNNTDHFWLNKTNLQSFIDELNQKRMMEPQHFDLNQLDRLLDFNKRLEYYLLNSKVYQDLRENPFFQYINSIRVKPILQEFGLQKYYLYFQPSDFNAINPELLLINTFISIRFNSTRFDTYSFLVKYIFPYNTPNKAYLNWLLYSKKSINEYCLFSIKKTHEIFDFSKNITPDGWRIDYNLFTQYVQKVLFDPSYNPYNPNLRTLNFEKTHIDSYISPANAKFKDLLKIFKRRSNIKSFWGTKKGAKLELVVLRLLKNKLIHPSLKLKNLKLRECLNFIIPDLNEEQVKILIKLFQFFNVVTIREIEGEFFVKSFEELITFNNGLYIKLKLPEMEISPYVDVIFDVLDHLNIEHFIFFSELFKTKEWLAEVFKGVDLKNNYNPLLNLKWNDFDKIYMNHKLFGENFTPQYPKLNSE
;
A
#
# COMPACT_ATOMS: atom_id res chain seq x y z
N MET A 1 8.63 32.96 11.25
CA MET A 1 7.95 34.26 11.10
C MET A 1 6.52 33.98 10.65
N GLY A 2 5.51 34.55 11.30
CA GLY A 2 4.09 34.41 10.89
C GLY A 2 3.76 35.33 9.71
N LEU A 3 2.55 35.21 9.14
CA LEU A 3 2.00 35.91 7.95
C LEU A 3 1.98 37.46 7.98
N GLY A 4 2.90 38.13 8.69
CA GLY A 4 2.87 39.59 8.89
C GLY A 4 1.67 40.08 9.70
N ILE A 5 0.93 39.18 10.36
CA ILE A 5 -0.26 39.50 11.15
C ILE A 5 0.12 40.36 12.37
N ASP A 6 -0.49 41.54 12.49
CA ASP A 6 -0.34 42.39 13.67
C ASP A 6 -1.10 41.78 14.87
N LEU A 7 -0.36 41.00 15.66
CA LEU A 7 -0.87 40.36 16.87
C LEU A 7 -1.31 41.37 17.93
N ASN A 8 -0.76 42.59 17.95
CA ASN A 8 -1.18 43.62 18.90
C ASN A 8 -2.56 44.17 18.53
N LEU A 9 -2.82 44.37 17.24
CA LEU A 9 -4.11 44.76 16.71
C LEU A 9 -5.17 43.67 16.98
N LEU A 10 -4.87 42.40 16.71
CA LEU A 10 -5.75 41.28 17.03
C LEU A 10 -6.01 41.13 18.54
N ASN A 11 -4.98 41.30 19.37
CA ASN A 11 -5.14 41.26 20.82
C ASN A 11 -6.06 42.40 21.33
N SER A 12 -6.05 43.56 20.67
CA SER A 12 -6.95 44.67 21.00
C SER A 12 -8.44 44.33 20.76
N LEU A 13 -8.74 43.60 19.67
CA LEU A 13 -10.10 43.11 19.38
C LEU A 13 -10.61 42.14 20.45
N SER A 14 -9.75 41.25 20.95
CA SER A 14 -10.12 40.31 22.02
C SER A 14 -10.50 40.99 23.35
N LYS A 15 -10.12 42.27 23.51
CA LYS A 15 -10.44 43.12 24.67
C LYS A 15 -11.60 44.08 24.40
N GLY A 16 -12.29 43.93 23.26
CA GLY A 16 -13.40 44.79 22.85
C GLY A 16 -13.02 46.18 22.37
N LYS A 17 -11.76 46.39 21.97
CA LYS A 17 -11.30 47.66 21.36
C LYS A 17 -11.22 47.52 19.85
N ASN A 18 -11.45 48.62 19.12
CA ASN A 18 -11.39 48.69 17.66
C ASN A 18 -12.41 47.78 16.92
N LEU A 19 -13.53 47.42 17.58
CA LEU A 19 -14.56 46.56 16.97
C LEU A 19 -15.21 47.21 15.75
N GLU A 20 -15.31 48.54 15.75
CA GLU A 20 -15.80 49.35 14.64
C GLU A 20 -14.92 49.26 13.38
N LYS A 21 -13.68 48.78 13.51
CA LYS A 21 -12.73 48.56 12.40
C LYS A 21 -12.63 47.09 11.97
N VAL A 22 -13.53 46.23 12.44
CA VAL A 22 -13.45 44.78 12.19
C VAL A 22 -13.40 44.44 10.68
N GLN A 23 -14.15 45.17 9.84
CA GLN A 23 -14.12 45.00 8.39
C GLN A 23 -12.75 45.35 7.80
N ASP A 24 -12.16 46.49 8.19
CA ASP A 24 -10.85 46.91 7.69
C ASP A 24 -9.76 45.92 8.10
N ILE A 25 -9.84 45.42 9.33
CA ILE A 25 -8.93 44.40 9.85
C ILE A 25 -9.11 43.08 9.07
N PHE A 26 -10.35 42.67 8.79
CA PHE A 26 -10.61 41.47 7.99
C PHE A 26 -10.07 41.60 6.56
N ASN A 27 -10.26 42.75 5.93
CA ASN A 27 -9.72 43.03 4.59
C ASN A 27 -8.18 43.00 4.59
N SER A 28 -7.54 43.55 5.62
CA SER A 28 -6.08 43.50 5.78
C SER A 28 -5.59 42.07 6.02
N LEU A 29 -6.27 41.27 6.85
CA LEU A 29 -5.95 39.85 7.05
C LEU A 29 -6.09 39.07 5.74
N MET A 30 -7.14 39.32 4.97
CA MET A 30 -7.36 38.68 3.67
C MET A 30 -6.21 38.97 2.70
N LEU A 31 -5.75 40.24 2.60
CA LEU A 31 -4.61 40.61 1.76
C LEU A 31 -3.30 39.95 2.21
N ASN A 32 -3.04 39.92 3.52
CA ASN A 32 -1.84 39.28 4.07
C ASN A 32 -1.84 37.76 3.79
N ILE A 33 -3.01 37.11 3.90
CA ILE A 33 -3.15 35.69 3.58
C ILE A 33 -3.04 35.46 2.07
N GLU A 34 -3.57 36.34 1.22
CA GLU A 34 -3.42 36.26 -0.25
C GLU A 34 -1.96 36.31 -0.68
N GLU A 35 -1.19 37.26 -0.14
CA GLU A 35 0.25 37.38 -0.40
C GLU A 35 0.99 36.13 0.05
N ALA A 36 0.71 35.67 1.27
CA ALA A 36 1.44 34.55 1.83
C ALA A 36 1.07 33.19 1.22
N LEU A 37 -0.18 32.98 0.80
CA LEU A 37 -0.61 31.75 0.11
C LEU A 37 -0.29 31.76 -1.38
N GLU A 38 0.13 32.90 -1.93
CA GLU A 38 0.29 33.13 -3.37
C GLU A 38 -0.97 32.71 -4.18
N SER A 39 -2.14 32.94 -3.59
CA SER A 39 -3.42 32.48 -4.13
C SER A 39 -4.51 33.51 -3.87
N LYS A 40 -5.37 33.74 -4.86
CA LYS A 40 -6.53 34.62 -4.71
C LYS A 40 -7.64 33.95 -3.87
N PRO A 41 -8.41 34.71 -3.08
CA PRO A 41 -9.60 34.18 -2.44
C PRO A 41 -10.68 33.84 -3.48
N HIS A 42 -11.48 32.81 -3.22
CA HIS A 42 -12.60 32.41 -4.09
C HIS A 42 -13.80 33.37 -3.98
N GLU A 43 -13.87 34.14 -2.90
CA GLU A 43 -14.90 35.14 -2.60
C GLU A 43 -14.22 36.39 -2.04
N THR A 44 -14.49 37.56 -2.63
CA THR A 44 -13.83 38.83 -2.27
C THR A 44 -14.77 39.86 -1.62
N ASN A 45 -16.08 39.70 -1.80
CA ASN A 45 -17.08 40.69 -1.38
C ASN A 45 -17.79 40.20 -0.11
N ILE A 46 -17.08 40.23 1.02
CA ILE A 46 -17.60 39.78 2.31
C ILE A 46 -17.77 40.96 3.26
N LYS A 47 -18.98 41.08 3.79
CA LYS A 47 -19.31 42.00 4.87
C LYS A 47 -19.18 41.30 6.21
N ILE A 48 -18.46 41.90 7.13
CA ILE A 48 -18.28 41.43 8.51
C ILE A 48 -18.82 42.49 9.46
N ASP A 49 -19.80 42.07 10.25
CA ASP A 49 -20.38 42.89 11.31
C ASP A 49 -20.29 42.14 12.66
N ILE A 50 -20.19 42.89 13.76
CA ILE A 50 -20.31 42.33 15.11
C ILE A 50 -21.70 42.66 15.64
N LEU A 51 -22.44 41.64 16.07
CA LEU A 51 -23.80 41.78 16.57
C LEU A 51 -23.94 41.20 17.98
N ASP A 52 -24.80 41.82 18.79
CA ASP A 52 -25.25 41.27 20.07
C ASP A 52 -26.45 40.34 19.83
N GLU A 53 -26.18 39.15 19.26
CA GLU A 53 -27.21 38.14 19.00
C GLU A 53 -27.32 37.13 20.15
N GLU A 54 -28.55 36.95 20.66
CA GLU A 54 -28.83 36.01 21.76
C GLU A 54 -28.98 34.54 21.33
N ASN A 55 -29.30 34.30 20.05
CA ASN A 55 -29.69 32.98 19.50
C ASN A 55 -28.57 32.27 18.73
N LEU A 56 -27.30 32.55 19.04
CA LEU A 56 -26.18 31.89 18.36
C LEU A 56 -25.90 30.51 18.97
N ASN A 57 -25.77 29.51 18.10
CA ASN A 57 -25.48 28.14 18.51
C ASN A 57 -24.02 28.02 18.98
N LEU A 58 -23.80 28.13 20.29
CA LEU A 58 -22.47 28.00 20.91
C LEU A 58 -21.98 26.54 20.99
N SER A 59 -22.80 25.56 20.58
CA SER A 59 -22.48 24.14 20.67
C SER A 59 -21.81 23.56 19.41
N GLU A 60 -22.02 24.17 18.23
CA GLU A 60 -21.44 23.70 16.97
C GLU A 60 -20.05 24.32 16.71
N THR A 61 -18.95 23.55 16.72
CA THR A 61 -17.63 24.20 16.56
C THR A 61 -17.33 24.73 15.17
N PHE A 62 -18.01 24.26 14.12
CA PHE A 62 -17.83 24.76 12.75
C PHE A 62 -18.42 26.16 12.54
N GLU A 63 -19.41 26.51 13.37
CA GLU A 63 -20.12 27.79 13.35
C GLU A 63 -19.90 28.58 14.65
N PHE A 64 -18.97 28.15 15.50
CA PHE A 64 -18.75 28.76 16.80
C PHE A 64 -18.56 30.27 16.68
N GLY A 65 -19.46 31.01 17.33
CA GLY A 65 -19.47 32.46 17.42
C GLY A 65 -19.86 33.22 16.15
N VAL A 66 -20.36 32.56 15.10
CA VAL A 66 -20.74 33.24 13.84
C VAL A 66 -22.07 32.77 13.26
N LYS A 67 -22.74 33.67 12.55
CA LYS A 67 -23.89 33.39 11.68
C LYS A 67 -23.54 33.82 10.26
N ARG A 68 -23.89 33.00 9.27
CA ARG A 68 -23.55 33.23 7.85
C ARG A 68 -24.81 33.27 7.01
N SER A 69 -24.82 34.10 5.98
CA SER A 69 -25.76 33.94 4.87
C SER A 69 -25.36 32.74 3.99
N ASN A 70 -26.31 32.18 3.21
CA ASN A 70 -26.10 30.96 2.40
C ASN A 70 -24.90 31.01 1.43
N PHE A 71 -24.34 32.20 1.16
CA PHE A 71 -23.24 32.43 0.24
C PHE A 71 -22.00 33.08 0.88
N LEU A 72 -21.87 33.11 2.23
CA LEU A 72 -20.75 33.76 2.96
C LEU A 72 -20.55 35.27 2.70
N ASN A 73 -21.37 35.90 1.86
CA ASN A 73 -21.33 37.34 1.58
C ASN A 73 -21.50 38.21 2.85
N GLU A 74 -22.13 37.67 3.89
CA GLU A 74 -22.31 38.34 5.17
C GLU A 74 -21.98 37.37 6.31
N ILE A 75 -21.08 37.81 7.19
CA ILE A 75 -20.63 37.09 8.38
C ILE A 75 -20.89 37.97 9.60
N HIS A 76 -21.77 37.51 10.48
CA HIS A 76 -22.05 38.16 11.75
C HIS A 76 -21.32 37.45 12.88
N ILE A 77 -20.45 38.16 13.59
CA ILE A 77 -19.70 37.63 14.73
C ILE A 77 -20.41 38.03 16.03
N SER A 78 -20.62 37.07 16.93
CA SER A 78 -21.25 37.35 18.23
C SER A 78 -20.36 38.22 19.11
N LEU A 79 -20.94 39.28 19.69
CA LEU A 79 -20.31 40.02 20.78
C LEU A 79 -20.11 39.13 22.03
N ARG A 80 -20.92 38.07 22.23
CA ARG A 80 -20.72 37.09 23.32
C ARG A 80 -19.42 36.29 23.17
N CYS A 81 -18.85 36.25 21.96
CA CYS A 81 -17.58 35.63 21.65
C CYS A 81 -16.44 36.66 21.48
N ILE A 82 -16.56 37.87 22.07
CA ILE A 82 -15.58 38.96 21.94
C ILE A 82 -14.13 38.51 22.18
N LYS A 83 -13.95 37.67 23.22
CA LYS A 83 -12.65 37.11 23.58
C LYS A 83 -12.08 36.14 22.55
N PHE A 84 -12.82 35.72 21.54
CA PHE A 84 -12.38 34.80 20.49
C PHE A 84 -12.47 35.39 19.07
N ILE A 85 -12.78 36.68 18.94
CA ILE A 85 -12.84 37.39 17.66
C ILE A 85 -11.59 37.17 16.81
N PRO A 86 -10.35 37.24 17.33
CA PRO A 86 -9.15 37.00 16.52
C PRO A 86 -9.11 35.62 15.85
N GLN A 87 -9.46 34.57 16.59
CA GLN A 87 -9.52 33.20 16.10
C GLN A 87 -10.63 33.02 15.07
N ILE A 88 -11.78 33.64 15.31
CA ILE A 88 -12.94 33.59 14.42
C ILE A 88 -12.62 34.31 13.10
N LEU A 89 -12.02 35.50 13.13
CA LEU A 89 -11.66 36.26 11.93
C LEU A 89 -10.69 35.48 11.06
N LEU A 90 -9.60 34.94 11.63
CA LEU A 90 -8.65 34.13 10.85
C LEU A 90 -9.30 32.87 10.27
N ARG A 91 -10.16 32.19 11.04
CA ARG A 91 -10.93 31.03 10.54
C ARG A 91 -11.76 31.39 9.32
N GLU A 92 -12.49 32.49 9.38
CA GLU A 92 -13.32 32.92 8.26
C GLU A 92 -12.49 33.43 7.08
N CYS A 93 -11.36 34.13 7.32
CA CYS A 93 -10.45 34.53 6.24
C CYS A 93 -9.90 33.30 5.49
N TYR A 94 -9.36 32.30 6.20
CA TYR A 94 -8.80 31.10 5.56
C TYR A 94 -9.83 30.33 4.74
N LYS A 95 -11.11 30.32 5.16
CA LYS A 95 -12.18 29.66 4.40
C LYS A 95 -12.36 30.26 3.01
N LEU A 96 -12.00 31.52 2.78
CA LEU A 96 -12.09 32.18 1.47
C LEU A 96 -11.12 31.60 0.47
N PHE A 97 -9.97 31.11 0.94
CA PHE A 97 -8.96 30.45 0.12
C PHE A 97 -9.22 28.95 -0.03
N ILE A 98 -10.38 28.45 0.41
CA ILE A 98 -10.82 27.06 0.24
C ILE A 98 -12.01 27.03 -0.71
N ILE A 99 -11.98 26.14 -1.72
CA ILE A 99 -13.11 25.97 -2.65
C ILE A 99 -14.39 25.62 -1.86
N PRO A 100 -15.56 26.22 -2.14
CA PRO A 100 -16.78 26.06 -1.36
C PRO A 100 -17.16 24.62 -0.99
N LYS A 101 -16.99 23.67 -1.92
CA LYS A 101 -17.29 22.25 -1.70
C LYS A 101 -16.45 21.60 -0.57
N ASN A 102 -15.22 22.08 -0.36
CA ASN A 102 -14.26 21.50 0.59
C ASN A 102 -14.38 22.12 1.99
N ARG A 103 -15.04 23.29 2.14
CA ARG A 103 -15.16 24.02 3.41
C ARG A 103 -15.88 23.24 4.51
N LYS A 104 -16.75 22.29 4.14
CA LYS A 104 -17.50 21.45 5.08
C LYS A 104 -16.74 20.20 5.54
N SER A 105 -15.55 19.92 4.97
CA SER A 105 -14.73 18.77 5.39
C SER A 105 -14.23 18.98 6.83
N ILE A 106 -14.47 17.98 7.69
CA ILE A 106 -14.04 17.99 9.09
C ILE A 106 -12.51 18.08 9.16
N GLN A 107 -11.80 17.33 8.32
CA GLN A 107 -10.33 17.32 8.33
C GLN A 107 -9.72 18.62 7.82
N VAL A 108 -10.32 19.24 6.79
CA VAL A 108 -9.88 20.57 6.31
C VAL A 108 -10.07 21.62 7.41
N GLN A 109 -11.23 21.62 8.07
CA GLN A 109 -11.47 22.54 9.17
C GLN A 109 -10.49 22.31 10.32
N PHE A 110 -10.24 21.05 10.67
CA PHE A 110 -9.23 20.68 11.65
C PHE A 110 -7.85 21.26 11.29
N VAL A 111 -7.40 21.12 10.04
CA VAL A 111 -6.15 21.72 9.56
C VAL A 111 -6.13 23.25 9.72
N VAL A 112 -7.20 23.93 9.32
CA VAL A 112 -7.33 25.39 9.51
C VAL A 112 -7.23 25.76 10.99
N TYR A 113 -7.86 24.99 11.89
CA TYR A 113 -7.74 25.21 13.32
C TYR A 113 -6.31 25.01 13.82
N MET A 114 -5.57 24.02 13.32
CA MET A 114 -4.17 23.81 13.68
C MET A 114 -3.27 24.98 13.24
N ILE A 115 -3.56 25.58 12.07
CA ILE A 115 -2.86 26.78 11.60
C ILE A 115 -3.14 27.96 12.55
N ILE A 116 -4.41 28.21 12.88
CA ILE A 116 -4.80 29.28 13.81
C ILE A 116 -4.17 29.08 15.19
N GLU A 117 -4.17 27.85 15.72
CA GLU A 117 -3.53 27.53 17.00
C GLU A 117 -2.02 27.82 16.98
N SER A 118 -1.37 27.63 15.83
CA SER A 118 0.06 27.89 15.65
C SER A 118 0.35 29.38 15.51
N GLU A 119 -0.45 30.12 14.76
CA GLU A 119 -0.24 31.56 14.50
C GLU A 119 -0.59 32.46 15.68
N LEU A 120 -1.60 32.07 16.45
CA LEU A 120 -2.08 32.83 17.61
C LEU A 120 -1.58 32.29 18.95
N GLU A 121 -0.50 31.49 18.95
CA GLU A 121 0.02 30.81 20.15
C GLU A 121 0.39 31.78 21.29
N THR A 122 0.73 33.03 20.98
CA THR A 122 1.12 34.06 21.96
C THR A 122 -0.06 34.86 22.53
N LEU A 123 -1.29 34.65 22.06
CA LEU A 123 -2.46 35.36 22.60
C LEU A 123 -2.94 34.73 23.91
N ASN A 124 -3.29 35.56 24.90
CA ASN A 124 -3.68 35.10 26.25
C ASN A 124 -4.93 34.20 26.26
N ASN A 125 -5.83 34.38 25.30
CA ASN A 125 -7.10 33.66 25.17
C ASN A 125 -6.97 32.28 24.48
N ILE A 126 -5.79 31.95 23.92
CA ILE A 126 -5.62 30.75 23.09
C ILE A 126 -5.84 29.45 23.88
N THR A 127 -5.55 29.45 25.18
CA THR A 127 -5.72 28.28 26.04
C THR A 127 -7.20 27.91 26.22
N GLU A 128 -8.07 28.92 26.39
CA GLU A 128 -9.52 28.69 26.47
C GLU A 128 -10.09 28.26 25.12
N TRP A 129 -9.63 28.89 24.02
CA TRP A 129 -9.99 28.48 22.66
C TRP A 129 -9.63 27.03 22.39
N LYS A 130 -8.40 26.62 22.72
CA LYS A 130 -7.93 25.23 22.62
C LYS A 130 -8.85 24.28 23.37
N LYS A 131 -9.27 24.64 24.59
CA LYS A 131 -10.18 23.80 25.39
C LYS A 131 -11.52 23.59 24.67
N ILE A 132 -12.10 24.64 24.09
CA ILE A 132 -13.37 24.57 23.35
C ILE A 132 -13.20 23.68 22.11
N ILE A 133 -12.26 24.01 21.22
CA ILE A 133 -12.09 23.31 19.94
C ILE A 133 -11.67 21.85 20.15
N ARG A 134 -10.74 21.59 21.08
CA ARG A 134 -10.29 20.22 21.36
C ARG A 134 -11.39 19.38 21.98
N SER A 135 -12.32 19.96 22.73
CA SER A 135 -13.43 19.22 23.36
C SER A 135 -14.52 18.75 22.38
N HIS A 136 -14.49 19.19 21.12
CA HIS A 136 -15.53 18.86 20.16
C HIS A 136 -15.41 17.40 19.66
N GLU A 137 -16.54 16.68 19.66
CA GLU A 137 -16.60 15.24 19.34
C GLU A 137 -15.97 14.91 17.98
N ASN A 138 -16.25 15.73 16.95
CA ASN A 138 -15.72 15.51 15.60
C ASN A 138 -14.19 15.69 15.47
N PHE A 139 -13.54 16.40 16.40
CA PHE A 139 -12.10 16.64 16.36
C PHE A 139 -11.30 15.76 17.31
N GLN A 140 -11.93 15.21 18.35
CA GLN A 140 -11.27 14.32 19.32
C GLN A 140 -10.47 13.19 18.66
N PRO A 141 -10.99 12.46 17.64
CA PRO A 141 -10.23 11.41 16.96
C PRO A 141 -9.00 11.96 16.21
N HIS A 142 -9.10 13.18 15.65
CA HIS A 142 -8.03 13.80 14.88
C HIS A 142 -6.94 14.39 15.78
N PHE A 143 -7.31 15.00 16.91
CA PHE A 143 -6.34 15.46 17.91
C PHE A 143 -5.56 14.30 18.51
N ALA A 144 -6.23 13.18 18.83
CA ALA A 144 -5.58 12.00 19.39
C ALA A 144 -4.50 11.42 18.45
N ASN A 145 -4.71 11.51 17.13
CA ASN A 145 -3.87 10.83 16.15
C ASN A 145 -2.89 11.76 15.42
N ASN A 146 -3.24 13.03 15.19
CA ASN A 146 -2.54 13.90 14.24
C ASN A 146 -2.22 15.31 14.76
N GLY A 147 -2.76 15.74 15.91
CA GLY A 147 -2.67 17.12 16.38
C GLY A 147 -1.24 17.63 16.50
N ASP A 148 -0.38 16.92 17.23
CA ASP A 148 1.00 17.34 17.48
C ASP A 148 1.86 17.33 16.21
N MET A 149 1.63 16.36 15.33
CA MET A 149 2.30 16.27 14.03
C MET A 149 2.00 17.51 13.18
N LEU A 150 0.74 17.93 13.12
CA LEU A 150 0.34 19.10 12.34
C LEU A 150 0.92 20.41 12.88
N ILE A 151 1.00 20.56 14.21
CA ILE A 151 1.66 21.73 14.81
C ILE A 151 3.13 21.78 14.40
N LYS A 152 3.83 20.65 14.45
CA LYS A 152 5.23 20.56 14.01
C LYS A 152 5.37 20.84 12.51
N PHE A 153 4.44 20.34 11.69
CA PHE A 153 4.40 20.57 10.24
C PHE A 153 4.23 22.05 9.92
N VAL A 154 3.19 22.70 10.45
CA VAL A 154 2.88 24.12 10.19
C VAL A 154 4.02 25.05 10.64
N LYS A 155 4.80 24.66 11.64
CA LYS A 155 5.97 25.41 12.14
C LYS A 155 7.27 25.09 11.40
N LEU A 156 7.25 24.23 10.39
CA LEU A 156 8.43 23.87 9.62
C LEU A 156 8.69 24.90 8.51
N GLU A 157 9.87 25.51 8.55
CA GLU A 157 10.36 26.42 7.50
C GLU A 157 11.44 25.70 6.69
N ASP A 158 11.68 26.07 5.43
CA ASP A 158 12.86 25.59 4.68
C ASP A 158 14.18 26.10 5.30
N PRO A 159 15.26 25.29 5.38
CA PRO A 159 16.50 25.73 6.01
C PRO A 159 17.14 26.93 5.30
N ASP A 160 17.04 26.95 3.97
CA ASP A 160 17.80 27.80 3.06
C ASP A 160 16.93 28.94 2.52
N THR A 161 15.68 28.67 2.13
CA THR A 161 14.74 29.68 1.60
C THR A 161 13.84 30.32 2.66
N LYS A 162 13.70 29.69 3.83
CA LYS A 162 12.74 30.07 4.89
C LYS A 162 11.27 30.00 4.50
N GLU A 163 10.93 29.36 3.37
CA GLU A 163 9.55 29.18 2.93
C GLU A 163 8.73 28.30 3.90
N ASN A 164 7.45 28.65 4.09
CA ASN A 164 6.48 27.94 4.93
C ASN A 164 5.76 26.83 4.14
N VAL A 165 5.24 25.81 4.84
CA VAL A 165 4.43 24.71 4.29
C VAL A 165 2.97 25.08 4.01
N ILE A 166 2.44 26.14 4.64
CA ILE A 166 1.01 26.50 4.56
C ILE A 166 0.54 26.72 3.10
N PRO A 167 1.27 27.42 2.21
CA PRO A 167 0.82 27.64 0.83
C PRO A 167 0.62 26.33 0.05
N THR A 168 1.60 25.42 0.18
CA THR A 168 1.53 24.07 -0.41
C THR A 168 0.31 23.28 0.08
N LEU A 169 -0.05 23.45 1.35
CA LEU A 169 -1.21 22.78 1.94
C LEU A 169 -2.54 23.29 1.38
N PHE A 170 -2.69 24.60 1.17
CA PHE A 170 -3.90 25.16 0.57
C PHE A 170 -4.05 24.79 -0.91
N GLN A 171 -2.96 24.79 -1.68
CA GLN A 171 -2.95 24.28 -3.06
C GLN A 171 -3.43 22.82 -3.11
N LEU A 172 -2.98 21.99 -2.16
CA LEU A 172 -3.42 20.61 -2.04
C LEU A 172 -4.91 20.49 -1.70
N ILE A 173 -5.37 21.19 -0.66
CA ILE A 173 -6.79 21.17 -0.21
C ILE A 173 -7.72 21.53 -1.38
N ASN A 174 -7.35 22.51 -2.19
CA ASN A 174 -8.16 22.96 -3.32
C ASN A 174 -8.10 22.02 -4.53
N SER A 175 -7.10 21.16 -4.63
CA SER A 175 -6.97 20.20 -5.73
C SER A 175 -7.79 18.91 -5.56
N LEU A 176 -8.30 18.63 -4.35
CA LEU A 176 -8.96 17.37 -3.99
C LEU A 176 -10.48 17.50 -3.83
N GLU A 177 -11.20 16.39 -3.99
CA GLU A 177 -12.64 16.29 -3.71
C GLU A 177 -12.91 16.09 -2.20
N PRO A 178 -14.08 16.53 -1.68
CA PRO A 178 -14.39 16.52 -0.24
C PRO A 178 -14.28 15.15 0.44
N ASP A 179 -14.78 14.09 -0.22
CA ASP A 179 -14.78 12.73 0.34
C ASP A 179 -13.37 12.17 0.51
N LEU A 180 -12.44 12.60 -0.35
CA LEU A 180 -11.04 12.20 -0.28
C LEU A 180 -10.31 12.99 0.81
N LEU A 181 -10.58 14.30 0.90
CA LEU A 181 -10.00 15.14 1.95
C LEU A 181 -10.27 14.60 3.34
N ASN A 182 -11.43 13.99 3.56
CA ASN A 182 -11.79 13.35 4.83
C ASN A 182 -11.10 12.00 5.10
N ASN A 183 -10.32 11.47 4.16
CA ASN A 183 -9.66 10.18 4.32
C ASN A 183 -8.14 10.27 4.19
N THR A 184 -7.59 11.30 3.55
CA THR A 184 -6.21 11.24 3.03
C THR A 184 -5.31 12.43 3.38
N ILE A 185 -5.87 13.56 3.83
CA ILE A 185 -5.11 14.81 3.98
C ILE A 185 -3.90 14.65 4.93
N PHE A 186 -4.04 13.89 6.02
CA PHE A 186 -2.95 13.67 6.98
C PHE A 186 -1.81 12.82 6.40
N GLY A 187 -2.11 11.83 5.58
CA GLY A 187 -1.08 11.01 4.93
C GLY A 187 -0.20 11.84 3.99
N ILE A 188 -0.81 12.76 3.23
CA ILE A 188 -0.07 13.65 2.33
C ILE A 188 0.79 14.64 3.13
N ILE A 189 0.24 15.20 4.22
CA ILE A 189 0.99 16.09 5.11
C ILE A 189 2.22 15.40 5.69
N VAL A 190 2.11 14.13 6.11
CA VAL A 190 3.24 13.36 6.65
C VAL A 190 4.35 13.21 5.60
N ILE A 191 4.01 12.88 4.35
CA ILE A 191 5.00 12.74 3.26
C ILE A 191 5.73 14.06 3.01
N GLU A 192 4.99 15.17 2.91
CA GLU A 192 5.58 16.49 2.69
C GLU A 192 6.49 16.91 3.86
N PHE A 193 6.06 16.64 5.09
CA PHE A 193 6.86 16.89 6.29
C PHE A 193 8.18 16.13 6.26
N ILE A 194 8.14 14.84 5.92
CA ILE A 194 9.32 13.97 5.80
C ILE A 194 10.31 14.51 4.76
N ASN A 195 9.81 14.90 3.59
CA ASN A 195 10.65 15.43 2.50
C ASN A 195 11.41 16.68 2.92
N ARG A 196 10.76 17.59 3.65
CA ARG A 196 11.39 18.82 4.14
C ARG A 196 12.38 18.57 5.28
N ILE A 197 12.08 17.67 6.22
CA ILE A 197 13.03 17.28 7.28
C ILE A 197 14.32 16.72 6.68
N LYS A 198 14.22 15.95 5.59
CA LYS A 198 15.38 15.34 4.93
C LYS A 198 16.45 16.38 4.53
N LEU A 199 16.04 17.57 4.09
CA LEU A 199 16.96 18.66 3.74
C LEU A 199 17.77 19.14 4.94
N TYR A 200 17.15 19.20 6.12
CA TYR A 200 17.84 19.60 7.35
C TYR A 200 18.82 18.57 7.89
N LEU A 201 18.49 17.27 7.76
CA LEU A 201 19.36 16.18 8.22
C LEU A 201 20.65 16.07 7.40
N GLN A 202 20.81 16.84 6.32
CA GLN A 202 22.05 16.89 5.53
C GLN A 202 23.25 17.50 6.26
N LYS A 203 23.04 18.24 7.36
CA LYS A 203 24.11 18.94 8.08
C LYS A 203 24.89 17.96 8.98
N ASP A 204 26.20 17.86 8.78
CA ASP A 204 27.08 16.94 9.55
C ASP A 204 26.98 17.14 11.06
N ASP A 205 26.86 18.39 11.54
CA ASP A 205 26.67 18.69 12.97
C ASP A 205 25.39 18.07 13.56
N ILE A 206 24.30 17.98 12.77
CA ILE A 206 23.03 17.40 13.20
C ILE A 206 23.16 15.87 13.29
N LEU A 207 23.80 15.24 12.32
CA LEU A 207 24.04 13.79 12.33
C LEU A 207 24.98 13.38 13.47
N GLU A 208 26.03 14.17 13.71
CA GLU A 208 26.90 14.01 14.87
C GLU A 208 26.13 14.14 16.18
N THR A 209 25.18 15.09 16.26
CA THR A 209 24.31 15.27 17.43
C THR A 209 23.44 14.04 17.66
N ILE A 210 22.86 13.46 16.60
CA ILE A 210 22.04 12.24 16.68
C ILE A 210 22.86 11.06 17.18
N LYS A 211 24.09 10.87 16.67
CA LYS A 211 25.03 9.84 17.13
C LYS A 211 25.27 9.97 18.64
N VAL A 212 25.63 11.17 19.09
CA VAL A 212 25.92 11.44 20.51
C VAL A 212 24.67 11.25 21.39
N LEU A 213 23.49 11.68 20.94
CA LEU A 213 22.23 11.45 21.64
C LEU A 213 21.94 9.96 21.84
N LYS A 214 22.18 9.14 20.81
CA LYS A 214 22.03 7.68 20.89
C LYS A 214 22.97 7.10 21.94
N GLU A 215 24.25 7.50 21.97
CA GLU A 215 25.21 6.94 22.94
C GLU A 215 24.85 7.32 24.38
N ILE A 216 24.44 8.57 24.59
CA ILE A 216 23.94 9.03 25.90
C ILE A 216 22.71 8.19 26.30
N PHE A 217 21.71 8.08 25.42
CA PHE A 217 20.46 7.40 25.75
C PHE A 217 20.64 5.89 26.00
N PHE A 218 21.49 5.21 25.22
CA PHE A 218 21.72 3.77 25.40
C PHE A 218 22.49 3.48 26.70
N SER A 219 23.33 4.42 27.14
CA SER A 219 24.10 4.28 28.38
C SER A 219 23.27 4.60 29.62
N VAL A 220 22.51 5.70 29.59
CA VAL A 220 21.72 6.17 30.75
C VAL A 220 20.39 5.42 30.87
N LYS A 221 19.85 4.91 29.75
CA LYS A 221 18.59 4.17 29.61
C LYS A 221 17.30 4.93 29.92
N ASN A 222 17.34 6.03 30.67
CA ASN A 222 16.20 6.89 30.93
C ASN A 222 16.61 8.38 30.94
N TYR A 223 15.66 9.31 30.77
CA TYR A 223 15.88 10.76 30.78
C TYR A 223 14.58 11.50 31.09
N ARG A 224 14.68 12.66 31.73
CA ARG A 224 13.53 13.50 32.10
C ARG A 224 13.38 14.72 31.20
N ALA A 225 14.51 15.34 30.86
CA ALA A 225 14.54 16.62 30.18
C ALA A 225 15.76 16.80 29.29
N LEU A 226 15.64 17.76 28.35
CA LEU A 226 16.75 18.19 27.49
C LEU A 226 17.98 18.71 28.25
N LEU A 227 17.82 19.21 29.48
CA LEU A 227 18.94 19.66 30.31
C LEU A 227 19.83 18.49 30.74
N GLU A 228 19.24 17.34 31.06
CA GLU A 228 20.03 16.15 31.47
C GLU A 228 20.92 15.68 30.32
N TYR A 229 20.45 15.75 29.07
CA TYR A 229 21.30 15.46 27.91
C TYR A 229 22.51 16.39 27.80
N GLN A 230 22.40 17.65 28.22
CA GLN A 230 23.51 18.60 28.22
C GLN A 230 24.54 18.25 29.31
N ASP A 231 24.07 17.86 30.49
CA ASP A 231 24.91 17.44 31.60
C ASP A 231 25.64 16.13 31.27
N TYR A 232 24.92 15.14 30.73
CA TYR A 232 25.51 13.88 30.28
C TYR A 232 26.46 14.09 29.11
N PHE A 233 26.15 14.99 28.18
CA PHE A 233 27.09 15.34 27.11
C PHE A 233 28.41 15.84 27.68
N LYS A 234 28.37 16.77 28.65
CA LYS A 234 29.57 17.28 29.31
C LYS A 234 30.33 16.15 30.03
N LYS A 235 29.63 15.40 30.88
CA LYS A 235 30.20 14.29 31.65
C LYS A 235 30.82 13.20 30.77
N PHE A 236 30.13 12.79 29.71
CA PHE A 236 30.59 11.72 28.82
C PHE A 236 31.73 12.20 27.92
N LYS A 237 31.74 13.47 27.53
CA LYS A 237 32.85 14.07 26.77
C LYS A 237 34.11 14.18 27.64
N GLU A 238 33.97 14.64 28.89
CA GLU A 238 35.09 14.77 29.84
C GLU A 238 35.67 13.40 30.26
N SER A 239 34.83 12.38 30.39
CA SER A 239 35.27 11.00 30.70
C SER A 239 35.77 10.20 29.49
N GLY A 240 35.70 10.75 28.27
CA GLY A 240 36.08 10.07 27.04
C GLY A 240 35.10 9.00 26.56
N LEU A 241 33.93 8.84 27.20
CA LEU A 241 32.86 7.94 26.78
C LEU A 241 32.25 8.33 25.43
N ILE A 242 32.27 9.61 25.09
CA ILE A 242 31.94 10.10 23.73
C ILE A 242 33.10 10.92 23.17
N THR A 243 33.45 10.66 21.91
CA THR A 243 34.42 11.47 21.15
C THR A 243 33.68 12.30 20.10
N THR A 244 33.74 13.62 20.24
CA THR A 244 33.06 14.56 19.32
C THR A 244 33.64 15.97 19.34
N ASP A 245 33.64 16.62 18.18
CA ASP A 245 34.05 18.02 18.00
C ASP A 245 32.93 19.01 18.36
N LEU A 246 31.71 18.54 18.58
CA LEU A 246 30.60 19.41 18.98
C LEU A 246 30.92 20.15 20.27
N SER A 247 30.66 21.46 20.29
CA SER A 247 30.61 22.23 21.53
C SER A 247 29.28 22.01 22.25
N LEU A 248 29.25 22.20 23.57
CA LEU A 248 28.01 22.13 24.35
C LEU A 248 26.92 23.06 23.79
N ARG A 249 27.30 24.28 23.40
CA ARG A 249 26.39 25.27 22.80
C ARG A 249 25.78 24.74 21.50
N LYS A 250 26.61 24.15 20.64
CA LYS A 250 26.16 23.61 19.35
C LYS A 250 25.29 22.38 19.51
N PHE A 251 25.70 21.43 20.37
CA PHE A 251 24.90 20.26 20.75
C PHE A 251 23.52 20.71 21.25
N SER A 252 23.47 21.61 22.24
CA SER A 252 22.22 22.12 22.82
C SER A 252 21.30 22.76 21.78
N SER A 253 21.88 23.56 20.86
CA SER A 253 21.13 24.18 19.76
C SER A 253 20.53 23.13 18.82
N ASN A 254 21.32 22.12 18.45
CA ASN A 254 20.90 21.06 17.54
C ASN A 254 19.83 20.15 18.16
N VAL A 255 19.96 19.78 19.43
CA VAL A 255 18.95 18.95 20.11
C VAL A 255 17.62 19.71 20.25
N ARG A 256 17.65 21.01 20.58
CA ARG A 256 16.44 21.85 20.60
C ARG A 256 15.77 21.90 19.23
N TRP A 257 16.57 22.01 18.17
CA TRP A 257 16.06 21.99 16.81
C TRP A 257 15.41 20.64 16.46
N LEU A 258 16.08 19.52 16.75
CA LEU A 258 15.55 18.16 16.54
C LEU A 258 14.21 17.95 17.26
N ASN A 259 14.12 18.35 18.53
CA ASN A 259 12.89 18.25 19.31
C ASN A 259 11.72 19.07 18.70
N LYS A 260 12.03 20.28 18.20
CA LYS A 260 11.03 21.20 17.68
C LYS A 260 10.54 20.84 16.27
N HIS A 261 11.43 20.35 15.41
CA HIS A 261 11.18 20.27 13.97
C HIS A 261 11.21 18.84 13.40
N THR A 262 11.54 17.83 14.19
CA THR A 262 11.60 16.43 13.71
C THR A 262 10.79 15.48 14.58
N PHE A 263 10.73 14.22 14.14
CA PHE A 263 10.20 13.11 14.94
C PHE A 263 11.25 12.36 15.74
N CYS A 264 12.52 12.73 15.60
CA CYS A 264 13.62 12.15 16.37
C CYS A 264 13.29 12.30 17.85
N ALA A 265 13.24 11.17 18.55
CA ALA A 265 13.07 11.15 19.99
C ALA A 265 13.56 9.81 20.53
N PRO A 266 13.87 9.75 21.83
CA PRO A 266 14.21 8.51 22.47
C PRO A 266 12.95 7.65 22.66
N ASN A 267 12.95 6.48 22.03
CA ASN A 267 11.90 5.46 22.15
C ASN A 267 12.51 4.13 22.64
N TYR A 268 11.67 3.15 22.95
CA TYR A 268 12.09 1.89 23.54
C TYR A 268 11.59 0.68 22.74
N HIS A 269 12.40 -0.37 22.72
CA HIS A 269 11.96 -1.72 22.38
C HIS A 269 11.25 -2.32 23.59
N LEU A 270 10.14 -3.03 23.36
CA LEU A 270 9.45 -3.81 24.38
C LEU A 270 9.72 -5.28 24.12
N ASP A 271 10.16 -5.99 25.17
CA ASP A 271 10.22 -7.43 25.16
C ASP A 271 8.84 -7.99 25.56
N TRP A 272 8.12 -8.54 24.59
CA TRP A 272 6.76 -9.08 24.78
C TRP A 272 6.71 -10.24 25.76
N PHE A 273 7.76 -11.07 25.82
CA PHE A 273 7.80 -12.25 26.68
C PHE A 273 7.81 -11.88 28.17
N THR A 274 8.49 -10.78 28.50
CA THR A 274 8.54 -10.26 29.88
C THR A 274 7.18 -9.80 30.42
N ILE A 275 6.19 -9.60 29.55
CA ILE A 275 4.82 -9.27 29.92
C ILE A 275 3.85 -10.41 29.59
N ASN A 276 4.32 -11.66 29.55
CA ASN A 276 3.51 -12.86 29.31
C ASN A 276 2.81 -12.89 27.94
N MET A 277 3.47 -12.37 26.90
CA MET A 277 3.04 -12.43 25.51
C MET A 277 4.12 -13.08 24.64
N ALA A 278 3.72 -13.84 23.63
CA ALA A 278 4.61 -14.35 22.60
C ALA A 278 4.57 -13.48 21.34
N ILE A 279 5.68 -13.48 20.60
CA ILE A 279 5.78 -12.89 19.27
C ILE A 279 6.21 -13.98 18.28
N TYR A 280 5.55 -14.02 17.12
CA TYR A 280 5.90 -14.91 16.03
C TYR A 280 5.93 -14.15 14.70
N ILE A 281 6.77 -14.60 13.77
CA ILE A 281 6.68 -14.26 12.36
C ILE A 281 5.97 -15.41 11.66
N ILE A 282 4.91 -15.11 10.92
CA ILE A 282 4.15 -16.10 10.16
C ILE A 282 4.34 -15.89 8.66
N TYR A 283 4.56 -16.98 7.94
CA TYR A 283 4.50 -17.04 6.48
C TYR A 283 3.27 -17.84 6.07
N ILE A 284 2.46 -17.30 5.14
CA ILE A 284 1.24 -17.94 4.64
C ILE A 284 1.22 -17.87 3.12
N ARG A 285 1.07 -19.01 2.46
CA ARG A 285 0.84 -19.10 1.01
C ARG A 285 -0.54 -19.70 0.74
N PHE A 286 -1.43 -18.91 0.15
CA PHE A 286 -2.78 -19.33 -0.19
C PHE A 286 -2.81 -20.14 -1.48
N HIS A 287 -3.72 -21.10 -1.49
CA HIS A 287 -4.04 -21.89 -2.67
C HIS A 287 -4.62 -21.00 -3.80
N PRO A 288 -4.23 -21.20 -5.07
CA PRO A 288 -4.69 -20.40 -6.23
C PRO A 288 -6.20 -20.19 -6.37
N SER A 289 -7.01 -21.16 -5.94
CA SER A 289 -8.48 -21.06 -5.96
C SER A 289 -9.08 -20.14 -4.89
N CYS A 290 -8.30 -19.68 -3.91
CA CYS A 290 -8.79 -18.79 -2.87
C CYS A 290 -9.01 -17.38 -3.43
N ARG A 291 -10.26 -16.90 -3.41
CA ARG A 291 -10.61 -15.54 -3.87
C ARG A 291 -9.90 -14.46 -3.04
N TRP A 292 -9.50 -13.37 -3.69
CA TRP A 292 -8.77 -12.28 -3.06
C TRP A 292 -9.52 -11.65 -1.87
N ARG A 293 -10.81 -11.32 -2.04
CA ARG A 293 -11.67 -10.86 -0.94
C ARG A 293 -11.64 -11.80 0.27
N ASN A 294 -11.69 -13.11 0.04
CA ASN A 294 -11.71 -14.09 1.12
C ASN A 294 -10.39 -14.11 1.88
N ILE A 295 -9.27 -14.00 1.15
CA ILE A 295 -7.94 -13.84 1.72
C ILE A 295 -7.85 -12.57 2.56
N LYS A 296 -8.27 -11.40 2.02
CA LYS A 296 -8.25 -10.12 2.75
C LYS A 296 -9.00 -10.20 4.07
N VAL A 297 -10.21 -10.78 4.06
CA VAL A 297 -11.00 -10.88 5.28
C VAL A 297 -10.44 -11.93 6.24
N PHE A 298 -9.87 -13.04 5.74
CA PHE A 298 -9.11 -13.96 6.59
C PHE A 298 -7.99 -13.23 7.31
N MET A 299 -7.17 -12.45 6.60
CA MET A 299 -6.05 -11.70 7.20
C MET A 299 -6.54 -10.66 8.22
N ARG A 300 -7.68 -10.02 7.96
CA ARG A 300 -8.32 -9.07 8.88
C ARG A 300 -8.83 -9.73 10.16
N ASN A 301 -9.36 -10.95 10.05
CA ASN A 301 -10.00 -11.66 11.15
C ASN A 301 -9.03 -12.61 11.89
N LEU A 302 -7.84 -12.86 11.35
CA LEU A 302 -6.84 -13.73 11.97
C LEU A 302 -6.47 -13.20 13.36
N PRO A 303 -6.81 -13.93 14.44
CA PRO A 303 -6.58 -13.43 15.78
C PRO A 303 -5.11 -13.11 16.00
N PHE A 304 -4.91 -11.96 16.63
CA PHE A 304 -3.60 -11.45 17.01
C PHE A 304 -2.61 -11.15 15.86
N PHE A 305 -3.04 -11.24 14.61
CA PHE A 305 -2.21 -10.95 13.46
C PHE A 305 -2.01 -9.44 13.27
N PHE A 306 -0.79 -9.08 12.91
CA PHE A 306 -0.35 -7.73 12.67
C PHE A 306 0.51 -7.66 11.42
N TRP A 307 0.31 -6.58 10.67
CA TRP A 307 1.20 -6.13 9.61
C TRP A 307 1.50 -7.18 8.55
N SER A 308 0.63 -7.26 7.54
CA SER A 308 0.84 -8.10 6.36
C SER A 308 1.74 -7.44 5.32
N GLN A 309 2.66 -8.20 4.77
CA GLN A 309 3.41 -7.88 3.56
C GLN A 309 2.99 -8.87 2.47
N LEU A 310 2.55 -8.37 1.31
CA LEU A 310 2.03 -9.18 0.21
C LEU A 310 3.11 -9.42 -0.86
N SER A 311 3.20 -10.65 -1.33
CA SER A 311 3.82 -11.01 -2.61
C SER A 311 2.85 -11.89 -3.39
N SER A 312 2.92 -11.84 -4.71
CA SER A 312 2.10 -12.73 -5.55
C SER A 312 2.97 -13.39 -6.60
N PHE A 313 2.67 -14.66 -6.81
CA PHE A 313 3.36 -15.50 -7.78
C PHE A 313 2.34 -16.40 -8.46
N GLY A 314 2.20 -16.23 -9.77
CA GLY A 314 1.17 -16.95 -10.50
C GLY A 314 -0.23 -16.58 -10.03
N TYR A 315 -1.07 -17.60 -9.84
CA TYR A 315 -2.38 -17.44 -9.23
C TYR A 315 -2.34 -17.43 -7.69
N ALA A 316 -1.27 -17.91 -7.05
CA ALA A 316 -1.14 -17.93 -5.59
C ALA A 316 -0.80 -16.55 -4.98
N ARG A 317 -1.10 -16.38 -3.68
CA ARG A 317 -0.81 -15.16 -2.89
C ARG A 317 -0.05 -15.53 -1.63
N GLU A 318 0.98 -14.77 -1.32
CA GLU A 318 1.92 -15.04 -0.23
C GLU A 318 1.98 -13.85 0.72
N PHE A 319 2.00 -14.14 2.02
CA PHE A 319 2.01 -13.14 3.07
C PHE A 319 3.07 -13.45 4.11
N PHE A 320 3.80 -12.41 4.53
CA PHE A 320 4.48 -12.39 5.81
C PHE A 320 3.74 -11.46 6.78
N GLY A 321 3.74 -11.79 8.06
CA GLY A 321 3.35 -10.85 9.09
C GLY A 321 3.76 -11.30 10.48
N TYR A 322 3.28 -10.59 11.49
CA TYR A 322 3.64 -10.81 12.89
C TYR A 322 2.39 -11.25 13.66
N ILE A 323 2.54 -12.20 14.57
CA ILE A 323 1.50 -12.54 15.55
C ILE A 323 2.05 -12.17 16.91
N ILE A 324 1.35 -11.30 17.64
CA ILE A 324 1.73 -10.92 19.00
C ILE A 324 0.56 -11.22 19.92
N ILE A 325 0.71 -12.28 20.71
CA ILE A 325 -0.39 -13.06 21.28
C ILE A 325 -0.14 -13.33 22.77
N PRO A 326 -1.14 -13.25 23.66
CA PRO A 326 -0.94 -13.65 25.04
C PRO A 326 -0.59 -15.14 25.12
N ASN A 327 0.29 -15.54 26.03
CA ASN A 327 0.74 -16.94 26.14
C ASN A 327 -0.41 -17.94 26.35
N SER A 328 -1.53 -17.50 26.95
CA SER A 328 -2.74 -18.31 27.12
C SER A 328 -3.41 -18.76 25.81
N TYR A 329 -3.12 -18.13 24.67
CA TYR A 329 -3.70 -18.48 23.37
C TYR A 329 -2.72 -19.18 22.41
N VAL A 330 -1.46 -19.40 22.80
CA VAL A 330 -0.44 -20.01 21.92
C VAL A 330 -0.85 -21.42 21.50
N GLY A 331 -1.40 -22.22 22.42
CA GLY A 331 -1.91 -23.56 22.10
C GLY A 331 -3.01 -23.55 21.02
N ASP A 332 -3.95 -22.60 21.10
CA ASP A 332 -5.04 -22.47 20.12
C ASP A 332 -4.52 -22.01 18.76
N LEU A 333 -3.50 -21.16 18.73
CA LEU A 333 -2.82 -20.77 17.51
C LEU A 333 -2.23 -22.01 16.83
N LEU A 334 -1.42 -22.80 17.54
CA LEU A 334 -0.79 -24.00 16.99
C LEU A 334 -1.81 -25.01 16.47
N GLN A 335 -2.85 -25.31 17.24
CA GLN A 335 -3.95 -26.19 16.80
C GLN A 335 -4.69 -25.64 15.57
N SER A 336 -4.81 -24.32 15.47
CA SER A 336 -5.45 -23.69 14.30
C SER A 336 -4.57 -23.78 13.07
N LEU A 337 -3.24 -23.66 13.20
CA LEU A 337 -2.30 -23.85 12.10
C LEU A 337 -2.31 -25.30 11.58
N GLU A 338 -2.42 -26.28 12.48
CA GLU A 338 -2.61 -27.69 12.10
C GLU A 338 -3.93 -27.87 11.33
N PHE A 339 -5.03 -27.34 11.87
CA PHE A 339 -6.32 -27.35 11.18
C PHE A 339 -6.23 -26.70 9.78
N PHE A 340 -5.47 -25.62 9.62
CA PHE A 340 -5.28 -24.95 8.32
C PHE A 340 -4.58 -25.86 7.31
N LYS A 341 -3.56 -26.62 7.72
CA LYS A 341 -2.87 -27.58 6.85
C LYS A 341 -3.83 -28.63 6.29
N ASP A 342 -4.77 -29.12 7.10
CA ASP A 342 -5.74 -30.14 6.70
C ASP A 342 -6.82 -29.63 5.74
N THR A 343 -7.06 -28.32 5.67
CA THR A 343 -8.10 -27.75 4.78
C THR A 343 -7.71 -27.71 3.31
N GLY A 344 -6.41 -27.71 3.00
CA GLY A 344 -5.90 -27.48 1.64
C GLY A 344 -6.05 -26.04 1.10
N PHE A 345 -6.63 -25.11 1.87
CA PHE A 345 -6.70 -23.68 1.48
C PHE A 345 -5.33 -22.98 1.47
N PHE A 346 -4.37 -23.56 2.19
CA PHE A 346 -3.01 -23.06 2.32
C PHE A 346 -2.07 -24.07 1.66
N GLN A 347 -1.24 -23.61 0.74
CA GLN A 347 -0.17 -24.42 0.18
C GLN A 347 0.98 -24.58 1.16
N GLU A 348 1.21 -23.54 1.96
CA GLU A 348 2.29 -23.52 2.94
C GLU A 348 1.93 -22.56 4.07
N ILE A 349 2.28 -22.97 5.28
CA ILE A 349 2.18 -22.14 6.47
C ILE A 349 3.34 -22.49 7.40
N SER A 350 4.12 -21.48 7.75
CA SER A 350 5.27 -21.61 8.66
C SER A 350 5.19 -20.56 9.75
N LEU A 351 5.53 -20.95 10.96
CA LEU A 351 5.54 -20.10 12.13
C LEU A 351 6.96 -20.08 12.72
N TYR A 352 7.49 -18.89 12.93
CA TYR A 352 8.85 -18.68 13.41
C TYR A 352 8.83 -17.86 14.69
N GLU A 353 9.54 -18.32 15.71
CA GLU A 353 9.77 -17.60 16.96
C GLU A 353 11.09 -16.82 16.88
N PRO A 354 11.10 -15.50 17.15
CA PRO A 354 12.32 -14.72 17.12
C PRO A 354 13.13 -14.87 18.41
N GLU A 355 14.43 -15.14 18.27
CA GLU A 355 15.37 -15.21 19.40
C GLU A 355 16.14 -13.91 19.59
N THR A 356 16.66 -13.35 18.49
CA THR A 356 17.38 -12.08 18.51
C THR A 356 16.87 -11.17 17.42
N MET A 357 17.06 -9.88 17.63
CA MET A 357 16.60 -8.82 16.76
C MET A 357 17.70 -7.80 16.56
N HIS A 358 17.96 -7.48 15.30
CA HIS A 358 18.99 -6.55 14.89
C HIS A 358 18.37 -5.45 14.02
N TYR A 359 18.67 -4.21 14.38
CA TYR A 359 18.34 -3.03 13.60
C TYR A 359 19.59 -2.25 13.27
N TYR A 360 19.65 -1.79 12.02
CA TYR A 360 20.75 -1.00 11.51
C TYR A 360 20.22 0.22 10.76
N LEU A 361 20.84 1.37 10.99
CA LEU A 361 20.60 2.62 10.28
C LEU A 361 21.94 3.28 9.96
N ASN A 362 22.18 3.59 8.69
CA ASN A 362 23.37 4.28 8.25
C ASN A 362 23.08 5.77 8.02
N LEU A 363 23.48 6.63 8.97
CA LEU A 363 23.23 8.07 8.88
C LEU A 363 24.00 8.75 7.74
N ASN A 364 25.01 8.10 7.14
CA ASN A 364 25.71 8.67 5.99
C ASN A 364 24.76 8.94 4.80
N TYR A 365 23.64 8.22 4.70
CA TYR A 365 22.62 8.42 3.65
C TYR A 365 21.83 9.73 3.77
N TYR A 366 21.94 10.45 4.88
CA TYR A 366 21.36 11.79 5.01
C TYR A 366 22.28 12.89 4.51
N ARG A 367 23.60 12.64 4.41
CA ARG A 367 24.59 13.69 4.12
C ARG A 367 24.45 14.22 2.70
N LYS A 368 24.67 15.51 2.49
CA LYS A 368 24.65 16.16 1.17
C LYS A 368 25.53 15.46 0.12
N LEU A 369 26.62 14.80 0.54
CA LEU A 369 27.51 13.98 -0.30
C LEU A 369 26.84 12.77 -0.98
N THR A 370 25.62 12.43 -0.57
CA THR A 370 24.76 11.37 -1.14
C THR A 370 23.70 11.87 -2.12
N GLU A 371 23.62 13.18 -2.39
CA GLU A 371 22.75 13.70 -3.45
C GLU A 371 23.02 12.96 -4.77
N MET A 372 21.93 12.59 -5.46
CA MET A 372 21.83 11.78 -6.69
C MET A 372 21.58 10.26 -6.55
N ASP A 373 20.73 9.81 -5.63
CA ASP A 373 20.35 8.40 -5.48
C ASP A 373 21.58 7.46 -5.38
N LYS A 374 22.76 7.92 -4.93
CA LYS A 374 23.97 7.08 -4.98
C LYS A 374 23.96 6.09 -3.81
N ILE A 375 24.30 4.84 -4.12
CA ILE A 375 24.59 3.84 -3.11
C ILE A 375 25.96 4.16 -2.50
N LEU A 376 26.04 4.23 -1.18
CA LEU A 376 27.30 4.50 -0.50
C LEU A 376 28.22 3.27 -0.50
N HIS A 377 29.52 3.54 -0.36
CA HIS A 377 30.53 2.52 -0.10
C HIS A 377 31.39 2.95 1.07
N SER A 378 31.73 2.01 1.95
CA SER A 378 32.50 2.28 3.17
C SER A 378 33.92 2.78 2.90
N GLN A 379 34.49 2.49 1.72
CA GLN A 379 35.81 2.97 1.31
C GLN A 379 35.78 4.36 0.63
N ARG A 380 34.60 4.97 0.43
CA ARG A 380 34.50 6.27 -0.22
C ARG A 380 35.10 7.36 0.67
N LYS A 381 35.89 8.27 0.09
CA LYS A 381 36.45 9.42 0.84
C LYS A 381 35.32 10.21 1.50
N GLY A 382 35.44 10.41 2.81
CA GLY A 382 34.45 11.09 3.63
C GLY A 382 33.38 10.17 4.24
N TYR A 383 33.32 8.88 3.93
CA TYR A 383 32.45 7.93 4.65
C TYR A 383 32.85 7.85 6.12
N ARG A 384 31.86 7.85 7.02
CA ARG A 384 32.07 7.83 8.47
C ARG A 384 31.44 6.57 9.05
N LYS A 385 32.27 5.59 9.44
CA LYS A 385 31.79 4.34 10.03
C LYS A 385 31.09 4.55 11.38
N ASP A 386 31.46 5.59 12.12
CA ASP A 386 30.83 5.96 13.38
C ASP A 386 29.41 6.52 13.23
N LEU A 387 28.93 6.75 11.99
CA LEU A 387 27.55 7.10 11.67
C LEU A 387 26.66 5.87 11.35
N GLU A 388 27.20 4.66 11.45
CA GLU A 388 26.44 3.40 11.41
C GLU A 388 25.85 3.10 12.80
N LEU A 389 24.54 3.21 12.94
CA LEU A 389 23.84 2.95 14.20
C LEU A 389 23.30 1.52 14.22
N ILE A 390 23.63 0.79 15.29
CA ILE A 390 23.18 -0.60 15.50
C ILE A 390 22.42 -0.69 16.82
N PHE A 391 21.29 -1.38 16.80
CA PHE A 391 20.58 -1.84 17.98
C PHE A 391 20.42 -3.36 17.90
N LYS A 392 20.78 -4.05 18.99
CA LYS A 392 20.59 -5.49 19.16
C LYS A 392 19.76 -5.72 20.40
N SER A 393 18.75 -6.58 20.31
CA SER A 393 17.97 -7.08 21.44
C SER A 393 17.85 -8.59 21.35
N ASN A 394 17.85 -9.26 22.50
CA ASN A 394 17.50 -10.68 22.60
C ASN A 394 16.11 -10.77 23.22
N TYR A 395 15.26 -11.64 22.69
CA TYR A 395 13.98 -11.98 23.31
C TYR A 395 14.23 -12.95 24.45
N GLN A 396 13.68 -12.62 25.62
CA GLN A 396 13.87 -13.41 26.82
C GLN A 396 12.89 -14.59 26.81
N LYS A 397 13.33 -15.76 27.28
CA LYS A 397 12.46 -16.95 27.41
C LYS A 397 11.78 -17.02 28.78
N GLU A 398 12.21 -16.19 29.73
CA GLU A 398 11.67 -16.14 31.09
C GLU A 398 10.52 -15.13 31.21
N VAL A 399 9.39 -15.59 31.70
CA VAL A 399 8.22 -14.74 31.98
C VAL A 399 8.40 -14.08 33.34
N VAL A 400 8.46 -12.75 33.37
CA VAL A 400 8.31 -11.98 34.61
C VAL A 400 6.82 -11.70 34.77
N LEU A 401 6.18 -12.34 35.75
CA LEU A 401 4.77 -12.06 36.06
C LEU A 401 4.65 -10.72 36.84
N LYS A 402 5.07 -9.61 36.22
CA LYS A 402 4.81 -8.27 36.76
C LYS A 402 3.34 -7.94 36.49
N LYS A 403 2.56 -7.72 37.55
CA LYS A 403 1.20 -7.19 37.42
C LYS A 403 1.28 -5.76 36.88
N LEU A 404 0.77 -5.53 35.67
CA LEU A 404 0.77 -4.25 35.01
C LEU A 404 -0.56 -3.54 35.28
N SER A 405 -0.51 -2.32 35.79
CA SER A 405 -1.67 -1.45 35.87
C SER A 405 -2.06 -0.93 34.47
N LEU A 406 -3.25 -0.34 34.36
CA LEU A 406 -3.68 0.32 33.12
C LEU A 406 -2.73 1.45 32.70
N LEU A 407 -2.19 2.20 33.67
CA LEU A 407 -1.20 3.24 33.42
C LEU A 407 0.11 2.66 32.90
N ASP A 408 0.53 1.49 33.38
CA ASP A 408 1.73 0.80 32.87
C ASP A 408 1.57 0.46 31.39
N PHE A 409 0.42 -0.11 30.98
CA PHE A 409 0.14 -0.40 29.58
C PHE A 409 0.14 0.86 28.70
N ILE A 410 -0.48 1.95 29.15
CA ILE A 410 -0.50 3.22 28.40
C ILE A 410 0.93 3.77 28.23
N ILE A 411 1.76 3.67 29.26
CA ILE A 411 3.17 4.05 29.18
C ILE A 411 3.92 3.16 28.18
N LEU A 412 3.76 1.84 28.27
CA LEU A 412 4.37 0.86 27.34
C LEU A 412 3.90 1.06 25.89
N ASP A 413 2.66 1.48 25.67
CA ASP A 413 2.16 1.83 24.35
C ASP A 413 2.83 3.10 23.80
N ARG A 414 3.00 4.14 24.62
CA ARG A 414 3.62 5.40 24.19
C ARG A 414 5.13 5.29 23.98
N VAL A 415 5.86 4.54 24.80
CA VAL A 415 7.33 4.44 24.67
C VAL A 415 7.82 3.78 23.39
N ARG A 416 7.00 2.93 22.77
CA ARG A 416 7.37 2.19 21.55
C ARG A 416 7.19 3.00 20.28
N ASN A 417 6.44 4.09 20.37
CA ASN A 417 5.98 4.87 19.22
C ASN A 417 6.80 6.14 19.00
N LEU A 418 6.66 6.73 17.82
CA LEU A 418 7.35 7.96 17.39
C LEU A 418 6.86 9.16 18.20
N SER A 419 7.66 10.23 18.32
CA SER A 419 7.35 11.38 19.20
C SER A 419 6.04 12.14 18.99
N PHE A 420 5.27 11.86 17.94
CA PHE A 420 3.93 12.44 17.75
C PHE A 420 2.82 11.57 18.37
N THR A 421 3.08 10.28 18.62
CA THR A 421 2.20 9.35 19.35
C THR A 421 2.84 8.84 20.65
N GLY A 422 4.15 9.05 20.84
CA GLY A 422 4.96 8.60 21.96
C GLY A 422 5.65 9.74 22.72
N PHE A 423 6.63 9.41 23.57
CA PHE A 423 7.36 10.41 24.37
C PHE A 423 8.38 11.18 23.52
N GLY A 424 8.41 12.51 23.67
CA GLY A 424 9.46 13.39 23.12
C GLY A 424 10.63 13.56 24.08
N PHE A 425 11.63 14.38 23.70
CA PHE A 425 12.80 14.66 24.55
C PHE A 425 12.47 15.38 25.87
N GLU A 426 11.30 16.00 25.96
CA GLU A 426 10.81 16.62 27.19
C GLU A 426 9.49 15.97 27.61
N ARG A 427 9.44 15.47 28.84
CA ARG A 427 8.21 14.96 29.44
C ARG A 427 7.49 16.10 30.16
N ARG A 428 6.96 17.03 29.36
CA ARG A 428 6.29 18.26 29.80
C ARG A 428 4.95 17.97 30.48
N GLU A 429 4.40 18.99 31.14
CA GLU A 429 3.04 18.99 31.67
C GLU A 429 1.99 18.59 30.61
N SER A 430 2.20 18.93 29.33
CA SER A 430 1.33 18.51 28.23
C SER A 430 1.31 16.99 28.06
N THR A 431 2.47 16.31 28.06
CA THR A 431 2.55 14.85 27.93
C THR A 431 1.93 14.13 29.12
N LEU A 432 2.02 14.71 30.32
CA LEU A 432 1.33 14.21 31.51
C LEU A 432 -0.19 14.41 31.42
N LYS A 433 -0.64 15.54 30.85
CA LYS A 433 -2.06 15.77 30.54
C LYS A 433 -2.57 14.76 29.51
N ASP A 434 -1.77 14.43 28.51
CA ASP A 434 -2.15 13.44 27.49
C ASP A 434 -2.23 12.04 28.10
N LEU A 435 -1.28 11.62 28.93
CA LEU A 435 -1.35 10.36 29.68
C LEU A 435 -2.59 10.29 30.59
N LYS A 436 -2.88 11.36 31.34
CA LYS A 436 -4.09 11.46 32.15
C LYS A 436 -5.34 11.38 31.28
N SER A 437 -5.33 12.04 30.12
CA SER A 437 -6.44 12.00 29.18
C SER A 437 -6.63 10.61 28.61
N ASP A 438 -5.58 9.91 28.19
CA ASP A 438 -5.64 8.54 27.68
C ASP A 438 -6.18 7.57 28.72
N LEU A 439 -5.74 7.71 29.98
CA LEU A 439 -6.21 6.90 31.09
C LEU A 439 -7.70 7.10 31.34
N LEU A 440 -8.14 8.36 31.45
CA LEU A 440 -9.54 8.70 31.64
C LEU A 440 -10.40 8.30 30.44
N LYS A 441 -9.88 8.46 29.22
CA LYS A 441 -10.54 8.04 27.97
C LYS A 441 -10.71 6.53 27.93
N GLU A 442 -9.70 5.76 28.33
CA GLU A 442 -9.81 4.30 28.36
C GLU A 442 -10.83 3.85 29.40
N ILE A 443 -10.81 4.41 30.62
CA ILE A 443 -11.81 4.09 31.65
C ILE A 443 -13.21 4.48 31.16
N SER A 444 -13.36 5.67 30.57
CA SER A 444 -14.63 6.14 30.03
C SER A 444 -15.11 5.28 28.86
N TYR A 445 -14.20 4.84 28.00
CA TYR A 445 -14.49 3.91 26.90
C TYR A 445 -15.02 2.59 27.46
N GLN A 446 -14.31 1.95 28.38
CA GLN A 446 -14.73 0.69 29.00
C GLN A 446 -16.08 0.81 29.75
N LYS A 447 -16.32 1.93 30.44
CA LYS A 447 -17.62 2.25 31.06
C LYS A 447 -18.71 2.44 30.00
N ASN A 448 -18.41 3.13 28.91
CA ASN A 448 -19.36 3.34 27.83
C ASN A 448 -19.75 2.01 27.16
N VAL A 449 -18.83 1.07 26.96
CA VAL A 449 -19.15 -0.27 26.39
C VAL A 449 -20.22 -0.99 27.22
N ILE A 450 -20.12 -0.97 28.57
CA ILE A 450 -21.12 -1.63 29.43
C ILE A 450 -22.44 -0.87 29.51
N VAL A 451 -22.41 0.46 29.48
CA VAL A 451 -23.63 1.28 29.39
C VAL A 451 -24.34 1.03 28.07
N GLN A 452 -23.59 0.92 26.98
CA GLN A 452 -24.12 0.57 25.66
C GLN A 452 -24.73 -0.83 25.65
N LEU A 453 -24.10 -1.81 26.31
CA LEU A 453 -24.69 -3.15 26.47
C LEU A 453 -26.06 -3.06 27.15
N ARG A 454 -26.12 -2.39 28.31
CA ARG A 454 -27.38 -2.21 29.07
C ARG A 454 -28.44 -1.52 28.22
N ASN A 455 -28.10 -0.40 27.58
CA ASN A 455 -29.02 0.34 26.70
C ASN A 455 -29.48 -0.48 25.49
N ALA A 456 -28.62 -1.33 24.93
CA ALA A 456 -29.00 -2.24 23.85
C ALA A 456 -30.00 -3.30 24.37
N VAL A 457 -29.69 -3.97 25.48
CA VAL A 457 -30.58 -4.97 26.12
C VAL A 457 -31.93 -4.36 26.53
N ASP A 458 -31.92 -3.14 27.09
CA ASP A 458 -33.13 -2.40 27.45
C ASP A 458 -33.95 -2.05 26.21
N ARG A 459 -33.32 -1.67 25.09
CA ARG A 459 -34.04 -1.45 23.82
C ARG A 459 -34.70 -2.72 23.27
N PHE A 460 -34.14 -3.90 23.53
CA PHE A 460 -34.80 -5.18 23.23
C PHE A 460 -35.96 -5.52 24.19
N SER A 461 -36.00 -4.89 25.38
CA SER A 461 -36.91 -5.26 26.48
C SER A 461 -37.98 -4.20 26.80
N SER A 462 -37.78 -2.95 26.38
CA SER A 462 -38.61 -1.81 26.77
C SER A 462 -39.95 -1.79 26.05
N ARG A 463 -41.00 -1.40 26.79
CA ARG A 463 -42.36 -1.03 26.31
C ARG A 463 -42.40 0.08 25.23
N PHE A 464 -41.25 0.55 24.73
CA PHE A 464 -41.09 1.60 23.73
C PHE A 464 -40.66 1.09 22.34
N SER A 465 -40.52 -0.23 22.13
CA SER A 465 -40.56 -0.76 20.78
C SER A 465 -42.02 -0.83 20.32
N GLU A 466 -42.38 -0.14 19.24
CA GLU A 466 -43.68 -0.31 18.56
C GLU A 466 -43.86 -1.74 17.99
N SER A 467 -42.85 -2.61 18.09
CA SER A 467 -42.87 -4.00 17.64
C SER A 467 -42.44 -4.98 18.75
N PRO A 468 -43.37 -5.74 19.37
CA PRO A 468 -43.09 -6.88 20.26
C PRO A 468 -42.22 -7.99 19.64
N ASP A 469 -41.91 -7.88 18.36
CA ASP A 469 -41.30 -8.91 17.53
C ASP A 469 -39.78 -8.73 17.35
N LEU A 470 -39.16 -7.62 17.79
CA LEU A 470 -37.73 -7.34 17.57
C LEU A 470 -36.81 -8.41 18.18
N LYS A 471 -37.00 -8.72 19.46
CA LYS A 471 -36.21 -9.76 20.16
C LYS A 471 -36.42 -11.13 19.52
N LYS A 472 -37.66 -11.46 19.16
CA LYS A 472 -38.02 -12.73 18.50
C LYS A 472 -37.43 -12.84 17.09
N LYS A 473 -37.48 -11.77 16.30
CA LYS A 473 -36.83 -11.65 14.98
C LYS A 473 -35.31 -11.83 15.09
N PHE A 474 -34.67 -11.17 16.06
CA PHE A 474 -33.24 -11.34 16.27
C PHE A 474 -32.87 -12.77 16.71
N PHE A 475 -33.67 -13.39 17.57
CA PHE A 475 -33.47 -14.81 17.94
C PHE A 475 -33.66 -15.75 16.75
N ASN A 476 -34.66 -15.51 15.91
CA ASN A 476 -34.82 -16.25 14.67
C ASN A 476 -33.62 -16.05 13.74
N LEU A 477 -33.07 -14.83 13.64
CA LEU A 477 -31.86 -14.56 12.87
C LEU A 477 -30.65 -15.30 13.44
N LEU A 478 -30.43 -15.28 14.75
CA LEU A 478 -29.36 -16.03 15.41
C LEU A 478 -29.52 -17.54 15.15
N GLN A 479 -30.73 -18.08 15.34
CA GLN A 479 -31.02 -19.50 15.14
C GLN A 479 -30.83 -19.94 13.68
N ASN A 480 -31.34 -19.16 12.72
CA ASN A 480 -31.19 -19.42 11.29
C ASN A 480 -29.73 -19.33 10.82
N ASN A 481 -28.86 -18.67 11.60
CA ASN A 481 -27.45 -18.47 11.29
C ASN A 481 -26.49 -19.16 12.26
N GLN A 482 -26.97 -20.07 13.14
CA GLN A 482 -26.11 -20.80 14.09
C GLN A 482 -24.99 -21.60 13.42
N ARG A 483 -25.16 -22.00 12.16
CA ARG A 483 -24.11 -22.68 11.38
C ARG A 483 -22.94 -21.77 10.99
N TYR A 484 -23.13 -20.46 10.99
CA TYR A 484 -22.08 -19.48 10.70
C TYR A 484 -21.31 -19.09 11.94
N SER A 485 -20.07 -18.70 11.75
CA SER A 485 -19.30 -18.08 12.81
C SER A 485 -19.82 -16.69 13.19
N PHE A 486 -19.53 -16.28 14.42
CA PHE A 486 -19.73 -14.93 14.90
C PHE A 486 -19.18 -13.87 13.95
N PHE A 487 -17.93 -14.04 13.49
CA PHE A 487 -17.27 -13.08 12.60
C PHE A 487 -18.00 -12.94 11.27
N THR A 488 -18.41 -14.06 10.68
CA THR A 488 -19.20 -14.05 9.43
C THR A 488 -20.58 -13.41 9.65
N PHE A 489 -21.24 -13.69 10.76
CA PHE A 489 -22.56 -13.16 11.06
C PHE A 489 -22.54 -11.66 11.37
N LYS A 490 -21.56 -11.19 12.14
CA LYS A 490 -21.35 -9.76 12.41
C LYS A 490 -21.07 -8.99 11.12
N GLU A 491 -20.15 -9.48 10.27
CA GLU A 491 -19.85 -8.87 8.98
C GLU A 491 -21.09 -8.77 8.08
N TYR A 492 -21.93 -9.83 8.08
CA TYR A 492 -23.20 -9.81 7.36
C TYR A 492 -24.14 -8.70 7.86
N MET A 493 -24.24 -8.50 9.18
CA MET A 493 -25.05 -7.43 9.78
C MET A 493 -24.51 -6.04 9.48
N GLU A 494 -23.19 -5.84 9.53
CA GLU A 494 -22.52 -4.59 9.15
C GLU A 494 -22.86 -4.20 7.71
N GLN A 495 -22.70 -5.14 6.77
CA GLN A 495 -23.00 -4.93 5.35
C GLN A 495 -24.47 -4.53 5.11
N ILE A 496 -25.42 -5.11 5.87
CA ILE A 496 -26.84 -4.75 5.78
C ILE A 496 -27.06 -3.31 6.25
N VAL A 497 -26.53 -2.96 7.43
CA VAL A 497 -26.72 -1.62 8.03
C VAL A 497 -26.13 -0.53 7.14
N GLU A 498 -24.92 -0.74 6.62
CA GLU A 498 -24.29 0.21 5.70
C GLU A 498 -25.09 0.35 4.40
N SER A 499 -25.52 -0.77 3.80
CA SER A 499 -26.28 -0.75 2.55
C SER A 499 -27.64 -0.06 2.72
N LEU A 500 -28.34 -0.27 3.84
CA LEU A 500 -29.61 0.41 4.13
C LEU A 500 -29.43 1.90 4.35
N LYS A 501 -28.38 2.31 5.07
CA LYS A 501 -28.03 3.72 5.27
C LYS A 501 -27.86 4.41 3.91
N LEU A 502 -27.04 3.83 3.03
CA LEU A 502 -26.76 4.39 1.71
C LEU A 502 -28.00 4.41 0.81
N ALA A 503 -28.81 3.34 0.82
CA ALA A 503 -30.07 3.31 0.09
C ALA A 503 -31.02 4.43 0.53
N ARG A 504 -31.16 4.64 1.84
CA ARG A 504 -31.97 5.73 2.41
C ARG A 504 -31.47 7.10 1.98
N GLU A 505 -30.16 7.31 1.91
CA GLU A 505 -29.57 8.55 1.41
C GLU A 505 -29.83 8.77 -0.09
N ILE A 506 -29.71 7.73 -0.92
CA ILE A 506 -30.03 7.79 -2.35
C ILE A 506 -31.49 8.18 -2.58
N LEU A 507 -32.40 7.49 -1.90
CA LEU A 507 -33.85 7.71 -2.05
C LEU A 507 -34.27 9.11 -1.58
N LYS A 508 -33.61 9.66 -0.56
CA LYS A 508 -33.81 11.05 -0.12
C LYS A 508 -33.27 12.08 -1.12
N ARG A 509 -32.10 11.81 -1.73
CA ARG A 509 -31.42 12.74 -2.66
C ARG A 509 -31.97 12.70 -4.08
N ASN A 510 -32.66 11.62 -4.46
CA ASN A 510 -33.18 11.42 -5.82
C ASN A 510 -34.69 11.14 -5.79
N PRO A 511 -35.54 12.17 -5.65
CA PRO A 511 -36.99 12.02 -5.62
C PRO A 511 -37.59 11.39 -6.89
N SER A 512 -36.83 11.37 -7.99
CA SER A 512 -37.21 10.73 -9.25
C SER A 512 -37.20 9.20 -9.21
N ILE A 513 -36.65 8.58 -8.17
CA ILE A 513 -36.73 7.13 -7.95
C ILE A 513 -38.05 6.85 -7.23
N THR A 514 -39.05 6.38 -7.97
CA THR A 514 -40.43 6.25 -7.49
C THR A 514 -40.83 4.83 -7.10
N ASP A 515 -40.02 3.84 -7.42
CA ASP A 515 -40.37 2.43 -7.25
C ASP A 515 -39.11 1.53 -7.11
N PRO A 516 -39.27 0.26 -6.67
CA PRO A 516 -38.13 -0.65 -6.49
C PRO A 516 -37.35 -0.96 -7.78
N VAL A 517 -38.02 -0.94 -8.94
CA VAL A 517 -37.37 -1.24 -10.23
C VAL A 517 -36.47 -0.06 -10.62
N SER A 518 -36.97 1.18 -10.51
CA SER A 518 -36.16 2.37 -10.74
C SER A 518 -34.98 2.48 -9.77
N PHE A 519 -35.14 2.06 -8.51
CA PHE A 519 -34.02 2.00 -7.55
C PHE A 519 -32.97 0.96 -7.97
N LYS A 520 -33.41 -0.24 -8.35
CA LYS A 520 -32.52 -1.32 -8.82
C LYS A 520 -31.74 -0.88 -10.06
N ASP A 521 -32.40 -0.19 -11.00
CA ASP A 521 -31.76 0.34 -12.20
C ASP A 521 -30.78 1.47 -11.87
N PHE A 522 -31.10 2.33 -10.90
CA PHE A 522 -30.18 3.34 -10.40
C PHE A 522 -28.91 2.71 -9.83
N VAL A 523 -29.05 1.76 -8.90
CA VAL A 523 -27.90 1.07 -8.27
C VAL A 523 -27.09 0.31 -9.32
N LYS A 524 -27.74 -0.31 -10.30
CA LYS A 524 -27.05 -0.97 -11.43
C LYS A 524 -26.22 0.01 -12.27
N LYS A 525 -26.70 1.24 -12.46
CA LYS A 525 -26.04 2.25 -13.31
C LYS A 525 -24.99 3.10 -12.58
N LYS A 526 -25.23 3.43 -11.31
CA LYS A 526 -24.43 4.41 -10.55
C LYS A 526 -23.81 3.84 -9.27
N GLY A 527 -24.09 2.58 -8.93
CA GLY A 527 -23.75 2.03 -7.62
C GLY A 527 -24.67 2.54 -6.51
N ILE A 528 -24.46 2.01 -5.30
CA ILE A 528 -25.12 2.46 -4.08
C ILE A 528 -24.35 3.61 -3.39
N SER A 529 -23.13 3.88 -3.86
CA SER A 529 -22.26 4.97 -3.41
C SER A 529 -21.27 5.36 -4.51
N THR A 530 -20.60 6.50 -4.36
CA THR A 530 -19.39 6.84 -5.12
C THR A 530 -18.14 6.11 -4.58
N SER A 531 -18.20 5.63 -3.34
CA SER A 531 -17.12 4.87 -2.70
C SER A 531 -17.04 3.45 -3.22
N PHE A 532 -15.85 3.06 -3.64
CA PHE A 532 -15.55 1.72 -4.12
C PHE A 532 -15.83 0.63 -3.07
N HIS A 533 -15.39 0.83 -1.82
CA HIS A 533 -15.54 -0.18 -0.76
C HIS A 533 -17.01 -0.39 -0.36
N GLU A 534 -17.81 0.67 -0.34
CA GLU A 534 -19.23 0.59 0.02
C GLU A 534 -20.04 -0.20 -1.03
N ASN A 535 -19.67 -0.09 -2.31
CA ASN A 535 -20.32 -0.87 -3.38
C ASN A 535 -20.01 -2.38 -3.29
N LEU A 536 -18.86 -2.77 -2.73
CA LEU A 536 -18.52 -4.19 -2.56
C LEU A 536 -19.46 -4.92 -1.59
N ASN A 537 -20.19 -4.22 -0.73
CA ASN A 537 -21.17 -4.84 0.18
C ASN A 537 -22.26 -5.59 -0.59
N LEU A 538 -22.67 -5.07 -1.76
CA LEU A 538 -23.72 -5.67 -2.59
C LEU A 538 -23.26 -6.90 -3.39
N ASN A 539 -21.96 -7.24 -3.39
CA ASN A 539 -21.50 -8.50 -3.97
C ASN A 539 -21.91 -9.71 -3.11
N ASN A 540 -22.26 -9.50 -1.83
CA ASN A 540 -22.88 -10.53 -1.02
C ASN A 540 -24.33 -10.73 -1.45
N GLN A 541 -24.61 -11.85 -2.11
CA GLN A 541 -25.93 -12.16 -2.66
C GLN A 541 -27.04 -12.11 -1.61
N ARG A 542 -26.76 -12.46 -0.35
CA ARG A 542 -27.76 -12.39 0.73
C ARG A 542 -28.11 -10.96 1.10
N VAL A 543 -27.09 -10.10 1.22
CA VAL A 543 -27.28 -8.67 1.51
C VAL A 543 -28.05 -8.03 0.35
N ARG A 544 -27.64 -8.32 -0.89
CA ARG A 544 -28.30 -7.80 -2.08
C ARG A 544 -29.76 -8.24 -2.18
N ASN A 545 -30.06 -9.52 -1.93
CA ASN A 545 -31.42 -10.02 -1.98
C ASN A 545 -32.28 -9.39 -0.88
N LEU A 546 -31.80 -9.39 0.37
CA LEU A 546 -32.51 -8.75 1.48
C LEU A 546 -32.80 -7.27 1.18
N LEU A 547 -31.80 -6.53 0.69
CA LEU A 547 -31.97 -5.13 0.33
C LEU A 547 -32.97 -4.95 -0.82
N ILE A 548 -32.70 -5.55 -1.99
CA ILE A 548 -33.42 -5.25 -3.24
C ILE A 548 -34.80 -5.92 -3.30
N ILE A 549 -34.95 -7.11 -2.73
CA ILE A 549 -36.19 -7.91 -2.84
C ILE A 549 -37.12 -7.68 -1.65
N GLU A 550 -36.58 -7.46 -0.45
CA GLU A 550 -37.41 -7.36 0.76
C GLU A 550 -37.54 -5.92 1.26
N LEU A 551 -36.41 -5.26 1.55
CA LEU A 551 -36.41 -3.98 2.28
C LEU A 551 -36.71 -2.77 1.38
N ILE A 552 -36.19 -2.69 0.16
CA ILE A 552 -36.49 -1.57 -0.75
C ILE A 552 -37.98 -1.55 -1.14
N PRO A 553 -38.62 -2.67 -1.50
CA PRO A 553 -40.07 -2.69 -1.69
C PRO A 553 -40.84 -2.24 -0.46
N LEU A 554 -40.36 -2.56 0.74
CA LEU A 554 -40.96 -2.06 1.98
C LEU A 554 -40.89 -0.52 2.07
N TYR A 555 -39.77 0.10 1.70
CA TYR A 555 -39.64 1.58 1.69
C TYR A 555 -40.74 2.27 0.87
N PHE A 556 -41.03 1.75 -0.33
CA PHE A 556 -42.04 2.33 -1.22
C PHE A 556 -43.48 2.00 -0.80
N ARG A 557 -43.69 0.88 -0.11
CA ARG A 557 -45.02 0.50 0.43
C ARG A 557 -45.34 1.23 1.73
N ASN A 558 -44.38 1.28 2.65
CA ASN A 558 -44.49 1.90 3.96
C ASN A 558 -43.10 2.30 4.48
N ARG A 559 -42.82 3.60 4.40
CA ARG A 559 -41.54 4.18 4.82
C ARG A 559 -41.27 4.04 6.32
N ASN A 560 -42.31 4.07 7.16
CA ASN A 560 -42.15 3.94 8.60
C ASN A 560 -41.68 2.51 8.94
N LEU A 561 -42.31 1.49 8.36
CA LEU A 561 -41.88 0.10 8.54
C LEU A 561 -40.44 -0.14 8.02
N PHE A 562 -40.04 0.51 6.93
CA PHE A 562 -38.64 0.46 6.50
C PHE A 562 -37.68 1.09 7.51
N ASP A 563 -38.02 2.28 8.02
CA ASP A 563 -37.19 2.97 9.01
C ASP A 563 -37.12 2.16 10.32
N GLU A 564 -38.20 1.48 10.72
CA GLU A 564 -38.23 0.51 11.84
C GLU A 564 -37.29 -0.68 11.60
N GLU A 565 -37.36 -1.34 10.44
CA GLU A 565 -36.46 -2.45 10.09
C GLU A 565 -34.99 -2.00 10.04
N TYR A 566 -34.71 -0.79 9.51
CA TYR A 566 -33.37 -0.21 9.54
C TYR A 566 -32.86 0.00 10.97
N GLN A 567 -33.68 0.55 11.88
CA GLN A 567 -33.30 0.69 13.29
C GLN A 567 -33.10 -0.68 13.96
N ALA A 568 -33.90 -1.69 13.60
CA ALA A 568 -33.75 -3.05 14.09
C ALA A 568 -32.38 -3.64 13.71
N PHE A 569 -32.01 -3.63 12.43
CA PHE A 569 -30.70 -4.12 11.98
C PHE A 569 -29.54 -3.32 12.60
N LYS A 570 -29.71 -2.01 12.75
CA LYS A 570 -28.72 -1.16 13.43
C LYS A 570 -28.50 -1.61 14.88
N LEU A 571 -29.58 -1.88 15.61
CA LEU A 571 -29.52 -2.39 16.98
C LEU A 571 -28.85 -3.79 17.04
N TYR A 572 -29.16 -4.68 16.08
CA TYR A 572 -28.55 -6.02 16.02
C TYR A 572 -27.04 -5.95 15.81
N HIS A 573 -26.60 -5.15 14.84
CA HIS A 573 -25.18 -4.92 14.57
C HIS A 573 -24.47 -4.25 15.76
N GLU A 574 -25.11 -3.25 16.38
CA GLU A 574 -24.62 -2.56 17.58
C GLU A 574 -24.40 -3.58 18.71
N TYR A 575 -25.40 -4.44 18.98
CA TYR A 575 -25.30 -5.46 20.02
C TYR A 575 -24.18 -6.48 19.76
N LEU A 576 -24.02 -6.96 18.53
CA LEU A 576 -22.91 -7.85 18.17
C LEU A 576 -21.54 -7.15 18.30
N SER A 577 -21.46 -5.87 17.93
CA SER A 577 -20.22 -5.09 18.07
C SER A 577 -19.81 -4.92 19.53
N ILE A 578 -20.77 -4.63 20.41
CA ILE A 578 -20.55 -4.58 21.86
C ILE A 578 -20.08 -5.95 22.39
N CYS A 579 -20.67 -7.06 21.92
CA CYS A 579 -20.25 -8.41 22.31
C CYS A 579 -18.78 -8.69 21.91
N GLU A 580 -18.35 -8.28 20.71
CA GLU A 580 -16.94 -8.40 20.30
C GLU A 580 -15.98 -7.55 21.13
N GLU A 581 -16.38 -6.33 21.49
CA GLU A 581 -15.59 -5.47 22.39
C GLU A 581 -15.42 -6.14 23.77
N LEU A 582 -16.46 -6.83 24.23
CA LEU A 582 -16.47 -7.62 25.47
C LEU A 582 -15.84 -9.03 25.33
N LYS A 583 -15.36 -9.41 24.14
CA LYS A 583 -14.80 -10.74 23.85
C LYS A 583 -15.78 -11.89 24.07
N ILE A 584 -17.04 -11.67 23.73
CA ILE A 584 -18.11 -12.67 23.74
C ILE A 584 -18.39 -13.04 22.29
N TYR A 585 -17.95 -14.23 21.89
CA TYR A 585 -18.05 -14.69 20.50
C TYR A 585 -19.09 -15.80 20.31
N ASP A 586 -19.38 -16.61 21.34
CA ASP A 586 -20.39 -17.67 21.23
C ASP A 586 -21.81 -17.09 21.03
N LEU A 587 -22.43 -17.44 19.91
CA LEU A 587 -23.79 -16.97 19.57
C LEU A 587 -24.85 -17.43 20.57
N ASN A 588 -24.66 -18.57 21.25
CA ASN A 588 -25.60 -19.03 22.27
C ASN A 588 -25.49 -18.18 23.54
N SER A 589 -24.28 -17.84 23.96
CA SER A 589 -24.02 -16.92 25.07
C SER A 589 -24.60 -15.53 24.78
N ILE A 590 -24.44 -15.03 23.55
CA ILE A 590 -25.02 -13.75 23.10
C ILE A 590 -26.55 -13.78 23.19
N LYS A 591 -27.17 -14.89 22.76
CA LYS A 591 -28.62 -15.12 22.90
C LYS A 591 -29.04 -15.19 24.37
N TYR A 592 -28.29 -15.92 25.19
CA TYR A 592 -28.57 -16.12 26.61
C TYR A 592 -28.56 -14.80 27.40
N ILE A 593 -27.60 -13.90 27.11
CA ILE A 593 -27.52 -12.56 27.72
C ILE A 593 -28.79 -11.74 27.41
N LEU A 594 -29.36 -11.86 26.21
CA LEU A 594 -30.62 -11.22 25.86
C LEU A 594 -31.84 -11.90 26.50
N GLU A 595 -31.83 -13.23 26.63
CA GLU A 595 -32.91 -13.98 27.27
C GLU A 595 -33.00 -13.68 28.77
N ASN A 596 -31.86 -13.45 29.43
CA ASN A 596 -31.75 -13.29 30.87
C ASN A 596 -31.17 -11.90 31.23
N PRO A 597 -32.02 -10.85 31.32
CA PRO A 597 -31.57 -9.49 31.64
C PRO A 597 -30.73 -9.39 32.92
N GLU A 598 -30.97 -10.24 33.92
CA GLU A 598 -30.16 -10.33 35.14
C GLU A 598 -28.69 -10.63 34.87
N THR A 599 -28.40 -11.41 33.82
CA THR A 599 -27.02 -11.71 33.40
C THR A 599 -26.34 -10.46 32.87
N SER A 600 -27.04 -9.65 32.07
CA SER A 600 -26.55 -8.34 31.60
C SER A 600 -26.29 -7.40 32.77
N THR A 601 -27.23 -7.31 33.71
CA THR A 601 -27.07 -6.52 34.95
C THR A 601 -25.86 -6.97 35.74
N ARG A 602 -25.63 -8.29 35.90
CA ARG A 602 -24.46 -8.82 36.59
C ARG A 602 -23.15 -8.47 35.87
N ILE A 603 -23.10 -8.62 34.53
CA ILE A 603 -21.92 -8.24 33.73
C ILE A 603 -21.62 -6.75 33.93
N TYR A 604 -22.65 -5.90 33.87
CA TYR A 604 -22.56 -4.48 34.10
C TYR A 604 -22.02 -4.17 35.50
N THR A 605 -22.66 -4.70 36.55
CA THR A 605 -22.27 -4.44 37.96
C THR A 605 -20.84 -4.87 38.25
N VAL A 606 -20.45 -6.09 37.86
CA VAL A 606 -19.09 -6.59 38.10
C VAL A 606 -18.06 -5.73 37.36
N LYS A 607 -18.33 -5.35 36.12
CA LYS A 607 -17.38 -4.53 35.34
C LYS A 607 -17.34 -3.08 35.83
N GLU A 608 -18.46 -2.51 36.28
CA GLU A 608 -18.51 -1.19 36.91
C GLU A 608 -17.74 -1.17 38.22
N GLU A 609 -17.92 -2.16 39.09
CA GLU A 609 -17.16 -2.31 40.34
C GLU A 609 -15.65 -2.39 40.07
N LYS A 610 -15.22 -3.22 39.10
CA LYS A 610 -13.81 -3.29 38.69
C LYS A 610 -13.29 -1.95 38.13
N LEU A 611 -14.07 -1.27 37.29
CA LEU A 611 -13.68 0.02 36.71
C LEU A 611 -13.63 1.12 37.75
N ASP A 612 -14.50 1.10 38.76
CA ASP A 612 -14.49 2.04 39.88
C ASP A 612 -13.29 1.82 40.80
N LEU A 613 -12.85 0.58 41.00
CA LEU A 613 -11.59 0.28 41.69
C LEU A 613 -10.39 0.86 40.93
N ILE A 614 -10.32 0.62 39.62
CA ILE A 614 -9.27 1.19 38.74
C ILE A 614 -9.33 2.72 38.74
N TYR A 615 -10.55 3.28 38.68
CA TYR A 615 -10.76 4.73 38.67
C TYR A 615 -10.33 5.37 40.01
N LYS A 616 -10.72 4.80 41.14
CA LYS A 616 -10.30 5.28 42.48
C LYS A 616 -8.79 5.20 42.65
N ASP A 617 -8.16 4.09 42.26
CA ASP A 617 -6.69 3.96 42.26
C ASP A 617 -6.03 5.03 41.37
N SER A 618 -6.64 5.34 40.22
CA SER A 618 -6.14 6.38 39.31
C SER A 618 -6.37 7.82 39.79
N GLN A 619 -7.48 8.12 40.49
CA GLN A 619 -7.78 9.44 41.04
C GLN A 619 -6.91 9.78 42.26
N LEU A 620 -6.60 8.77 43.07
CA LEU A 620 -5.74 8.93 44.26
C LEU A 620 -4.26 9.18 43.88
N ARG A 621 -3.87 8.84 42.64
CA ARG A 621 -2.50 9.03 42.14
C ARG A 621 -2.39 10.31 41.31
N ASN A 622 -1.68 11.31 41.82
CA ASN A 622 -1.19 12.39 40.98
C ASN A 622 -0.17 11.81 39.98
N ILE A 623 -0.59 11.56 38.73
CA ILE A 623 0.36 11.20 37.66
C ILE A 623 1.30 12.38 37.45
N THR A 624 2.51 12.26 37.98
CA THR A 624 3.61 13.24 37.88
C THR A 624 4.64 12.74 36.88
N SER A 625 5.53 13.63 36.43
CA SER A 625 6.71 13.23 35.65
C SER A 625 7.53 12.19 36.40
N VAL A 626 7.82 12.43 37.68
CA VAL A 626 8.57 11.52 38.56
C VAL A 626 7.96 10.12 38.59
N GLU A 627 6.64 10.00 38.68
CA GLU A 627 5.96 8.71 38.71
C GLU A 627 6.07 7.94 37.37
N VAL A 628 6.05 8.65 36.23
CA VAL A 628 6.30 8.04 34.92
C VAL A 628 7.78 7.63 34.78
N GLU A 629 8.69 8.44 35.30
CA GLU A 629 10.14 8.14 35.32
C GLU A 629 10.44 6.87 36.09
N ASN A 630 9.92 6.77 37.32
CA ASN A 630 10.16 5.62 38.18
C ASN A 630 9.69 4.33 37.50
N ARG A 631 8.51 4.34 36.86
CA ARG A 631 8.05 3.18 36.08
C ARG A 631 8.97 2.82 34.93
N LEU A 632 9.46 3.81 34.18
CA LEU A 632 10.34 3.56 33.04
C LEU A 632 11.72 3.07 33.48
N GLU A 633 12.23 3.60 34.59
CA GLU A 633 13.42 3.11 35.24
C GLU A 633 13.21 1.67 35.73
N ASP A 634 12.10 1.37 36.40
CA ASP A 634 11.74 0.02 36.83
C ASP A 634 11.64 -0.95 35.65
N PHE A 635 11.02 -0.54 34.54
CA PHE A 635 10.92 -1.37 33.34
C PHE A 635 12.28 -1.59 32.68
N ALA A 636 13.13 -0.57 32.62
CA ALA A 636 14.45 -0.66 32.00
C ALA A 636 15.50 -1.38 32.87
N THR A 637 15.29 -1.45 34.18
CA THR A 637 16.22 -2.06 35.16
C THR A 637 15.74 -3.41 35.69
N SER A 638 14.48 -3.79 35.43
CA SER A 638 13.97 -5.14 35.73
C SER A 638 14.85 -6.25 35.12
N ILE A 639 14.81 -7.43 35.74
CA ILE A 639 15.59 -8.60 35.32
C ILE A 639 14.61 -9.75 35.03
N PRO A 640 14.45 -10.16 33.76
CA PRO A 640 14.85 -9.45 32.54
C PRO A 640 14.19 -8.07 32.34
N PRO A 641 14.80 -7.15 31.54
CA PRO A 641 14.26 -5.82 31.30
C PRO A 641 13.04 -5.85 30.39
N ILE A 642 11.94 -5.24 30.82
CA ILE A 642 10.71 -5.13 30.01
C ILE A 642 10.93 -4.22 28.80
N ILE A 643 11.65 -3.12 28.97
CA ILE A 643 11.97 -2.20 27.89
C ILE A 643 13.47 -1.99 27.73
N SER A 644 13.91 -1.83 26.50
CA SER A 644 15.30 -1.51 26.16
C SER A 644 15.38 -0.23 25.33
N PRO A 645 16.30 0.71 25.61
CA PRO A 645 16.45 1.95 24.86
C PRO A 645 16.70 1.68 23.37
N LYS A 646 15.84 2.23 22.49
CA LYS A 646 15.89 2.02 21.04
C LYS A 646 15.52 3.31 20.30
N MET A 647 16.47 4.22 20.09
CA MET A 647 16.24 5.53 19.44
C MET A 647 16.15 5.46 17.90
N ILE A 648 16.66 4.39 17.29
CA ILE A 648 16.95 4.32 15.85
C ILE A 648 15.66 4.42 14.99
N ASP A 649 14.56 3.81 15.43
CA ASP A 649 13.30 3.82 14.66
C ASP A 649 12.73 5.22 14.45
N SER A 650 12.97 6.13 15.39
CA SER A 650 12.52 7.53 15.29
C SER A 650 13.13 8.30 14.12
N LEU A 651 14.26 7.81 13.60
CA LEU A 651 15.05 8.40 12.52
C LEU A 651 14.72 7.81 11.14
N ILE A 652 14.28 6.54 11.11
CA ILE A 652 14.02 5.78 9.87
C ILE A 652 12.91 6.39 9.01
N THR A 653 11.97 7.10 9.64
CA THR A 653 10.83 7.75 8.96
C THR A 653 11.23 8.67 7.80
N VAL A 654 12.48 9.14 7.76
CA VAL A 654 13.00 10.04 6.73
C VAL A 654 13.71 9.33 5.56
N LEU A 655 14.00 8.04 5.67
CA LEU A 655 14.68 7.22 4.62
C LEU A 655 13.77 6.12 4.04
N TYR A 656 12.46 6.34 4.05
CA TYR A 656 11.46 5.37 3.60
C TYR A 656 11.83 4.81 2.22
N SER A 657 12.21 3.52 2.19
CA SER A 657 12.36 2.79 0.95
C SER A 657 10.99 2.36 0.48
N THR A 658 10.59 2.82 -0.71
CA THR A 658 9.32 2.42 -1.35
C THR A 658 9.30 0.95 -1.76
N ILE A 659 10.45 0.25 -1.65
CA ILE A 659 10.66 -1.12 -2.10
C ILE A 659 11.51 -1.88 -1.06
N SER A 660 10.93 -2.87 -0.40
CA SER A 660 11.66 -3.78 0.50
C SER A 660 11.79 -5.19 -0.07
N PHE A 661 12.98 -5.77 0.09
CA PHE A 661 13.25 -7.18 -0.08
C PHE A 661 13.13 -7.91 1.26
N ILE A 662 12.62 -9.13 1.22
CA ILE A 662 12.69 -10.10 2.31
C ILE A 662 13.65 -11.20 1.89
N LEU A 663 14.57 -11.53 2.80
CA LEU A 663 15.44 -12.69 2.77
C LEU A 663 15.06 -13.60 3.94
N LEU A 664 14.66 -14.84 3.64
CA LEU A 664 14.59 -15.94 4.60
C LEU A 664 15.62 -16.98 4.20
N ALA A 665 16.57 -17.26 5.08
CA ALA A 665 17.65 -18.21 4.84
C ALA A 665 18.02 -18.94 6.12
N LYS A 666 18.64 -20.12 6.03
CA LYS A 666 19.18 -20.85 7.19
C LYS A 666 20.18 -19.98 7.94
N ASN A 667 20.17 -20.06 9.27
CA ASN A 667 21.11 -19.28 10.10
C ASN A 667 22.53 -19.86 9.96
N THR A 668 23.30 -19.33 9.03
CA THR A 668 24.70 -19.72 8.79
C THR A 668 25.61 -18.50 8.74
N LYS A 669 26.90 -18.71 9.04
CA LYS A 669 27.94 -17.66 8.95
C LYS A 669 27.99 -17.02 7.56
N ARG A 670 27.66 -17.79 6.51
CA ARG A 670 27.61 -17.31 5.13
C ARG A 670 26.52 -16.24 4.93
N VAL A 671 25.33 -16.47 5.48
CA VAL A 671 24.21 -15.53 5.45
C VAL A 671 24.52 -14.27 6.28
N LEU A 672 25.06 -14.43 7.49
CA LEU A 672 25.44 -13.29 8.34
C LEU A 672 26.48 -12.39 7.66
N ASN A 673 27.52 -12.98 7.05
CA ASN A 673 28.53 -12.23 6.28
C ASN A 673 27.92 -11.49 5.08
N PHE A 674 26.87 -12.02 4.47
CA PHE A 674 26.16 -11.34 3.37
C PHE A 674 25.36 -10.15 3.89
N ILE A 675 24.66 -10.29 5.02
CA ILE A 675 23.92 -9.19 5.66
C ILE A 675 24.87 -8.06 6.08
N GLU A 676 26.03 -8.40 6.63
CA GLU A 676 27.08 -7.43 6.95
C GLU A 676 27.54 -6.67 5.69
N LYS A 677 27.77 -7.35 4.57
CA LYS A 677 28.10 -6.67 3.30
C LYS A 677 26.98 -5.75 2.81
N ILE A 678 25.72 -6.17 2.96
CA ILE A 678 24.56 -5.35 2.60
C ILE A 678 24.45 -4.08 3.47
N SER A 679 24.84 -4.14 4.75
CA SER A 679 24.77 -3.01 5.68
C SER A 679 25.40 -1.72 5.14
N HIS A 680 26.47 -1.82 4.36
CA HIS A 680 27.17 -0.65 3.84
C HIS A 680 26.49 -0.01 2.62
N ILE A 681 25.55 -0.72 1.98
CA ILE A 681 24.91 -0.32 0.71
C ILE A 681 23.42 0.00 0.86
N VAL A 682 22.83 -0.22 2.03
CA VAL A 682 21.44 0.14 2.33
C VAL A 682 21.36 1.24 3.39
N PRO A 683 20.36 2.13 3.32
CA PRO A 683 20.12 3.13 4.36
C PRO A 683 19.77 2.48 5.70
N HIS A 684 19.01 1.39 5.68
CA HIS A 684 18.62 0.64 6.87
C HIS A 684 18.30 -0.81 6.52
N TYR A 685 18.41 -1.69 7.51
CA TYR A 685 17.86 -3.04 7.47
C TYR A 685 17.49 -3.49 8.88
N ASN A 686 16.66 -4.51 8.95
CA ASN A 686 16.38 -5.23 10.19
C ASN A 686 16.40 -6.73 9.92
N TYR A 687 16.99 -7.50 10.81
CA TYR A 687 16.88 -8.96 10.75
C TYR A 687 16.59 -9.56 12.11
N TYR A 688 16.04 -10.77 12.06
CA TYR A 688 15.76 -11.61 13.21
C TYR A 688 16.49 -12.93 13.04
N GLU A 689 17.10 -13.41 14.10
CA GLU A 689 17.43 -14.83 14.22
C GLU A 689 16.19 -15.54 14.73
N LEU A 690 15.78 -16.59 14.03
CA LEU A 690 14.50 -17.26 14.18
C LEU A 690 14.70 -18.74 14.45
N ASN A 691 13.79 -19.32 15.23
CA ASN A 691 13.58 -20.76 15.33
C ASN A 691 12.20 -21.11 14.72
N GLU A 692 12.15 -22.07 13.80
CA GLU A 692 10.89 -22.58 13.26
C GLU A 692 10.19 -23.50 14.26
N VAL A 693 8.97 -23.10 14.68
CA VAL A 693 8.26 -23.72 15.80
C VAL A 693 7.93 -25.20 15.58
N LEU A 694 7.78 -25.63 14.32
CA LEU A 694 7.38 -27.00 13.99
C LEU A 694 8.56 -27.95 13.74
N ASP A 695 9.65 -27.43 13.18
CA ASP A 695 10.78 -28.24 12.70
C ASP A 695 12.09 -27.99 13.49
N ASP A 696 12.07 -27.06 14.46
CA ASP A 696 13.19 -26.65 15.32
C ASP A 696 14.45 -26.24 14.53
N GLN A 697 14.25 -25.69 13.32
CA GLN A 697 15.34 -25.22 12.46
C GLN A 697 15.58 -23.73 12.64
N ASN A 698 16.86 -23.34 12.61
CA ASN A 698 17.26 -21.95 12.78
C ASN A 698 17.36 -21.21 11.45
N PHE A 699 16.74 -20.04 11.38
CA PHE A 699 16.69 -19.18 10.21
C PHE A 699 17.11 -17.74 10.53
N ILE A 700 17.38 -16.98 9.49
CA ILE A 700 17.49 -15.53 9.51
C ILE A 700 16.40 -14.98 8.59
N PHE A 701 15.56 -14.13 9.16
CA PHE A 701 14.65 -13.28 8.39
C PHE A 701 15.20 -11.87 8.36
N CYS A 702 15.60 -11.39 7.18
CA CYS A 702 16.16 -10.06 6.98
C CYS A 702 15.33 -9.25 6.00
N ARG A 703 15.05 -7.99 6.35
CA ARG A 703 14.37 -7.02 5.51
C ARG A 703 15.25 -5.81 5.25
N PHE A 704 15.38 -5.44 3.98
CA PHE A 704 16.18 -4.29 3.55
C PHE A 704 15.67 -3.73 2.22
N GLY A 705 16.00 -2.47 1.92
CA GLY A 705 15.62 -1.82 0.66
C GLY A 705 16.83 -1.28 -0.09
N ILE A 706 16.91 -1.54 -1.40
CA ILE A 706 17.88 -0.92 -2.29
C ILE A 706 17.10 -0.07 -3.29
N GLN A 707 17.26 1.25 -3.18
CA GLN A 707 16.58 2.20 -4.05
C GLN A 707 17.17 2.17 -5.47
N GLY A 708 16.33 2.42 -6.46
CA GLY A 708 16.71 2.82 -7.81
C GLY A 708 17.12 1.73 -8.79
N MET A 709 16.76 0.47 -8.55
CA MET A 709 17.14 -0.63 -9.46
C MET A 709 16.10 -0.83 -10.56
N ASN A 710 16.54 -0.76 -11.82
CA ASN A 710 15.72 -1.22 -12.95
C ASN A 710 15.69 -2.76 -13.04
N MET A 711 14.84 -3.30 -13.91
CA MET A 711 14.71 -4.77 -14.07
C MET A 711 16.00 -5.52 -14.44
N LYS A 712 16.97 -4.88 -15.10
CA LYS A 712 18.25 -5.52 -15.41
C LYS A 712 19.12 -5.59 -14.15
N GLU A 713 19.19 -4.48 -13.41
CA GLU A 713 19.94 -4.40 -12.15
C GLU A 713 19.35 -5.33 -11.09
N LYS A 714 18.02 -5.44 -11.01
CA LYS A 714 17.36 -6.44 -10.16
C LYS A 714 17.81 -7.85 -10.51
N TYR A 715 17.83 -8.22 -11.79
CA TYR A 715 18.28 -9.56 -12.20
C TYR A 715 19.74 -9.83 -11.80
N GLU A 716 20.62 -8.85 -11.98
CA GLU A 716 22.02 -8.93 -11.55
C GLU A 716 22.12 -9.10 -10.03
N PHE A 717 21.35 -8.34 -9.26
CA PHE A 717 21.31 -8.46 -7.80
C PHE A 717 20.78 -9.82 -7.33
N TYR A 718 19.65 -10.29 -7.86
CA TYR A 718 19.11 -11.62 -7.54
C TYR A 718 20.11 -12.73 -7.88
N SER A 719 20.83 -12.61 -9.00
CA SER A 719 21.87 -13.59 -9.37
C SER A 719 23.03 -13.59 -8.37
N ILE A 720 23.45 -12.42 -7.89
CA ILE A 720 24.46 -12.29 -6.84
C ILE A 720 23.98 -12.96 -5.55
N VAL A 721 22.74 -12.69 -5.11
CA VAL A 721 22.17 -13.30 -3.89
C VAL A 721 22.08 -14.83 -4.05
N HIS A 722 21.59 -15.32 -5.19
CA HIS A 722 21.52 -16.74 -5.50
C HIS A 722 22.88 -17.41 -5.37
N HIS A 723 23.88 -16.95 -6.13
CA HIS A 723 25.20 -17.58 -6.09
C HIS A 723 25.88 -17.43 -4.72
N LEU A 724 25.65 -16.31 -4.02
CA LEU A 724 26.19 -16.09 -2.70
C LEU A 724 25.48 -16.90 -1.60
N LEU A 725 24.24 -17.35 -1.76
CA LEU A 725 23.46 -17.98 -0.67
C LEU A 725 22.72 -19.27 -1.04
N LYS A 726 22.84 -19.82 -2.27
CA LYS A 726 21.97 -20.91 -2.77
C LYS A 726 21.75 -22.12 -1.87
N ALA A 727 22.74 -22.49 -1.04
CA ALA A 727 22.64 -23.64 -0.14
C ALA A 727 21.81 -23.35 1.13
N ASP A 728 21.71 -22.08 1.50
CA ASP A 728 21.06 -21.60 2.71
C ASP A 728 19.72 -20.91 2.42
N LEU A 729 19.50 -20.49 1.17
CA LEU A 729 18.41 -19.63 0.78
C LEU A 729 17.07 -20.38 0.71
N VAL A 730 16.06 -19.86 1.43
CA VAL A 730 14.67 -20.37 1.39
C VAL A 730 13.83 -19.45 0.50
N ILE A 731 13.73 -18.17 0.87
CA ILE A 731 12.97 -17.15 0.15
C ILE A 731 13.85 -15.92 -0.04
N PHE A 732 13.89 -15.38 -1.26
CA PHE A 732 14.34 -14.01 -1.47
C PHE A 732 13.47 -13.34 -2.52
N THR A 733 12.67 -12.39 -2.07
CA THR A 733 11.68 -11.75 -2.92
C THR A 733 11.40 -10.32 -2.47
N ARG A 734 10.89 -9.53 -3.40
CA ARG A 734 10.37 -8.21 -3.13
C ARG A 734 8.92 -8.29 -2.65
N TYR A 735 8.65 -7.64 -1.53
CA TYR A 735 7.31 -7.51 -0.99
C TYR A 735 6.71 -6.13 -1.23
N ILE A 736 5.40 -6.10 -1.35
CA ILE A 736 4.57 -4.91 -1.43
C ILE A 736 3.93 -4.70 -0.04
N HIS A 737 4.12 -3.52 0.56
CA HIS A 737 3.55 -3.18 1.87
C HIS A 737 3.11 -1.72 1.92
N GLN A 738 2.11 -1.41 2.76
CA GLN A 738 1.52 -0.07 2.93
C GLN A 738 2.31 0.86 3.88
N GLY A 739 3.60 0.58 4.10
CA GLY A 739 4.43 1.41 4.97
C GLY A 739 4.25 1.27 6.47
N PHE A 740 4.14 2.42 7.15
CA PHE A 740 4.39 2.63 8.57
C PHE A 740 3.68 1.63 9.49
N TYR A 741 4.31 1.34 10.64
CA TYR A 741 3.71 0.55 11.70
C TYR A 741 2.51 1.28 12.29
N ILE A 742 1.33 0.66 12.27
CA ILE A 742 0.19 1.14 13.04
C ILE A 742 0.45 0.80 14.52
N ALA A 743 0.32 1.78 15.40
CA ALA A 743 0.42 1.56 16.84
C ALA A 743 -0.64 0.54 17.29
N PHE A 744 -0.25 -0.44 18.10
CA PHE A 744 -1.17 -1.45 18.62
C PHE A 744 -0.95 -1.70 20.11
N SER A 745 -2.03 -2.08 20.79
CA SER A 745 -2.06 -2.42 22.21
C SER A 745 -2.80 -3.73 22.44
N ARG A 746 -2.43 -4.43 23.51
CA ARG A 746 -3.05 -5.70 23.94
C ARG A 746 -3.76 -5.60 25.29
N LYS A 747 -3.87 -4.37 25.80
CA LYS A 747 -4.55 -4.03 27.05
C LYS A 747 -6.00 -4.53 27.12
N ASN A 748 -6.68 -4.65 25.98
CA ASN A 748 -8.07 -5.12 25.89
C ASN A 748 -8.25 -6.62 26.22
N PHE A 749 -7.15 -7.37 26.38
CA PHE A 749 -7.15 -8.77 26.81
C PHE A 749 -6.59 -8.96 28.23
N TYR A 750 -6.31 -7.86 28.95
CA TYR A 750 -5.69 -7.89 30.27
C TYR A 750 -6.69 -7.54 31.36
N ASP A 751 -6.81 -8.38 32.38
CA ASP A 751 -7.55 -8.05 33.60
C ASP A 751 -6.63 -7.29 34.55
N PHE A 752 -6.86 -5.99 34.72
CA PHE A 752 -6.04 -5.11 35.56
C PHE A 752 -6.21 -5.36 37.07
N ILE A 753 -7.27 -6.04 37.50
CA ILE A 753 -7.50 -6.39 38.90
C ILE A 753 -6.72 -7.67 39.22
N GLU A 754 -6.88 -8.70 38.40
CA GLU A 754 -6.17 -9.98 38.59
C GLU A 754 -4.68 -9.86 38.23
N GLY A 755 -4.35 -8.97 37.29
CA GLY A 755 -2.99 -8.77 36.78
C GLY A 755 -2.57 -9.85 35.78
N THR A 756 -3.51 -10.36 34.98
CA THR A 756 -3.28 -11.47 34.05
C THR A 756 -4.07 -11.28 32.75
N PHE A 757 -3.59 -11.86 31.64
CA PHE A 757 -4.37 -11.95 30.42
C PHE A 757 -5.52 -12.95 30.57
N PHE A 758 -6.73 -12.55 30.19
CA PHE A 758 -7.89 -13.45 30.23
C PHE A 758 -8.00 -14.26 28.93
N TYR A 759 -8.53 -15.47 29.06
CA TYR A 759 -8.67 -16.44 27.98
C TYR A 759 -10.14 -16.59 27.55
N THR A 760 -10.38 -16.54 26.25
CA THR A 760 -11.69 -16.69 25.62
C THR A 760 -11.61 -17.86 24.63
N PRO A 761 -12.03 -19.07 25.03
CA PRO A 761 -11.94 -20.26 24.18
C PRO A 761 -12.64 -20.09 22.82
N ASP A 762 -13.71 -19.29 22.78
CA ASP A 762 -14.53 -19.10 21.58
C ASP A 762 -13.84 -18.34 20.45
N LEU A 763 -12.78 -17.57 20.75
CA LEU A 763 -12.11 -16.73 19.76
C LEU A 763 -11.56 -17.55 18.59
N TYR A 764 -10.77 -18.58 18.88
CA TYR A 764 -10.19 -19.43 17.83
C TYR A 764 -11.18 -20.47 17.29
N SER A 765 -12.16 -20.92 18.10
CA SER A 765 -13.18 -21.84 17.61
C SER A 765 -14.07 -21.18 16.55
N GLU A 766 -14.55 -19.96 16.82
CA GLU A 766 -15.34 -19.15 15.89
C GLU A 766 -14.49 -18.69 14.70
N PHE A 767 -13.20 -18.41 14.90
CA PHE A 767 -12.29 -18.12 13.79
C PHE A 767 -12.15 -19.33 12.84
N LYS A 768 -11.91 -20.54 13.36
CA LYS A 768 -11.86 -21.77 12.55
C LYS A 768 -13.16 -22.01 11.78
N LYS A 769 -14.30 -21.75 12.40
CA LYS A 769 -15.62 -21.83 11.76
C LYS A 769 -15.76 -20.80 10.63
N SER A 770 -15.26 -19.58 10.82
CA SER A 770 -15.27 -18.52 9.81
C SER A 770 -14.50 -18.87 8.54
N ILE A 771 -13.43 -19.67 8.67
CA ILE A 771 -12.64 -20.15 7.53
C ILE A 771 -13.46 -21.11 6.68
N ARG A 772 -14.16 -22.07 7.31
CA ARG A 772 -15.05 -23.00 6.59
C ARG A 772 -16.21 -22.27 5.92
N ASP A 773 -16.82 -21.29 6.60
CA ASP A 773 -17.89 -20.47 6.03
C ASP A 773 -17.45 -19.74 4.76
N ARG A 774 -16.18 -19.30 4.72
CA ARG A 774 -15.64 -18.38 3.73
C ARG A 774 -15.03 -19.07 2.53
N PHE A 775 -14.18 -20.07 2.77
CA PHE A 775 -13.50 -20.81 1.71
C PHE A 775 -14.28 -22.04 1.25
N GLY A 776 -15.26 -22.49 2.03
CA GLY A 776 -16.16 -23.58 1.66
C GLY A 776 -15.57 -24.96 1.95
N LYS A 777 -15.63 -25.85 0.95
CA LYS A 777 -15.15 -27.23 1.08
C LYS A 777 -13.62 -27.28 1.00
N ASN A 778 -13.03 -28.24 1.72
CA ASN A 778 -11.58 -28.48 1.66
C ASN A 778 -11.10 -28.66 0.22
N LEU A 779 -9.94 -28.10 -0.08
CA LEU A 779 -9.27 -28.23 -1.38
C LEU A 779 -8.27 -29.38 -1.33
N THR A 780 -7.97 -29.95 -2.50
CA THR A 780 -6.93 -30.97 -2.60
C THR A 780 -5.56 -30.29 -2.54
N PRO A 781 -4.69 -30.61 -1.56
CA PRO A 781 -3.33 -30.09 -1.56
C PRO A 781 -2.57 -30.63 -2.78
N PHE A 782 -1.65 -29.84 -3.33
CA PHE A 782 -0.77 -30.31 -4.40
C PHE A 782 0.68 -29.95 -4.11
N ASN A 783 1.55 -30.95 -4.23
CA ASN A 783 2.98 -30.84 -3.91
C ASN A 783 3.76 -30.20 -5.06
N ILE A 784 4.77 -29.42 -4.70
CA ILE A 784 5.76 -28.85 -5.61
C ILE A 784 7.10 -29.55 -5.34
N GLN A 785 7.73 -30.09 -6.38
CA GLN A 785 9.08 -30.64 -6.32
C GLN A 785 10.08 -29.57 -6.76
N ALA A 786 11.07 -29.31 -5.88
CA ALA A 786 12.13 -28.38 -6.18
C ALA A 786 13.00 -28.88 -7.35
N PRO A 787 13.44 -27.99 -8.26
CA PRO A 787 14.37 -28.35 -9.33
C PRO A 787 15.74 -28.79 -8.79
N ASN A 788 16.36 -29.78 -9.45
CA ASN A 788 17.66 -30.33 -9.02
C ASN A 788 18.83 -29.35 -9.21
N ASN A 789 18.75 -28.47 -10.23
CA ASN A 789 19.76 -27.45 -10.51
C ASN A 789 19.12 -26.20 -11.10
N THR A 790 19.43 -25.04 -10.52
CA THR A 790 18.89 -23.73 -10.90
C THR A 790 19.96 -22.73 -11.34
N ASP A 791 21.25 -23.07 -11.24
CA ASP A 791 22.37 -22.15 -11.54
C ASP A 791 22.27 -21.58 -12.97
N HIS A 792 21.79 -22.40 -13.89
CA HIS A 792 21.60 -22.09 -15.31
C HIS A 792 20.64 -20.91 -15.58
N PHE A 793 19.72 -20.62 -14.66
CA PHE A 793 18.78 -19.51 -14.78
C PHE A 793 19.36 -18.15 -14.43
N TRP A 794 20.53 -18.10 -13.80
CA TRP A 794 21.09 -16.90 -13.20
C TRP A 794 22.32 -16.40 -13.95
N LEU A 795 22.60 -15.11 -13.83
CA LEU A 795 23.82 -14.52 -14.37
C LEU A 795 25.00 -14.96 -13.50
N ASN A 796 26.11 -15.38 -14.11
CA ASN A 796 27.36 -15.66 -13.38
C ASN A 796 28.01 -14.36 -12.85
N LYS A 797 27.38 -13.77 -11.83
CA LYS A 797 27.73 -12.53 -11.15
C LYS A 797 27.74 -12.82 -9.66
N THR A 798 28.89 -12.62 -9.02
CA THR A 798 29.08 -12.91 -7.58
C THR A 798 29.58 -11.70 -6.79
N ASN A 799 30.09 -10.67 -7.48
CA ASN A 799 30.71 -9.50 -6.87
C ASN A 799 29.69 -8.37 -6.66
N LEU A 800 29.21 -8.23 -5.43
CA LEU A 800 28.31 -7.16 -5.01
C LEU A 800 28.93 -5.77 -5.24
N GLN A 801 30.20 -5.57 -4.89
CA GLN A 801 30.83 -4.25 -4.97
C GLN A 801 30.92 -3.73 -6.40
N SER A 802 31.36 -4.57 -7.33
CA SER A 802 31.41 -4.24 -8.75
C SER A 802 30.03 -3.86 -9.31
N PHE A 803 28.96 -4.55 -8.87
CA PHE A 803 27.59 -4.21 -9.26
C PHE A 803 27.17 -2.81 -8.77
N ILE A 804 27.51 -2.48 -7.52
CA ILE A 804 27.22 -1.17 -6.93
C ILE A 804 27.97 -0.04 -7.66
N ASP A 805 29.26 -0.25 -7.97
CA ASP A 805 30.06 0.74 -8.68
C ASP A 805 29.51 1.02 -10.08
N GLU A 806 29.14 -0.02 -10.83
CA GLU A 806 28.49 0.10 -12.14
C GLU A 806 27.15 0.86 -12.07
N LEU A 807 26.37 0.59 -11.02
CA LEU A 807 25.06 1.20 -10.82
C LEU A 807 25.19 2.68 -10.46
N ASN A 808 26.14 3.04 -9.59
CA ASN A 808 26.44 4.43 -9.25
C ASN A 808 26.94 5.23 -10.45
N GLN A 809 27.82 4.66 -11.28
CA GLN A 809 28.29 5.32 -12.51
C GLN A 809 27.14 5.63 -13.47
N LYS A 810 26.20 4.69 -13.66
CA LYS A 810 25.02 4.91 -14.52
C LYS A 810 24.14 6.03 -13.99
N ARG A 811 23.89 6.09 -12.67
CA ARG A 811 23.07 7.14 -12.04
C ARG A 811 23.64 8.54 -12.26
N MET A 812 24.98 8.69 -12.26
CA MET A 812 25.64 9.96 -12.57
C MET A 812 25.37 10.47 -13.99
N MET A 813 25.00 9.58 -14.91
CA MET A 813 24.71 9.92 -16.31
C MET A 813 23.22 10.12 -16.58
N GLU A 814 22.32 9.85 -15.61
CA GLU A 814 20.88 10.05 -15.80
C GLU A 814 20.51 11.54 -15.65
N PRO A 815 19.61 12.08 -16.49
CA PRO A 815 19.16 13.46 -16.35
C PRO A 815 18.38 13.68 -15.05
N GLN A 816 18.62 14.83 -14.42
CA GLN A 816 18.04 15.18 -13.12
C GLN A 816 16.63 15.77 -13.25
N HIS A 817 16.43 16.67 -14.22
CA HIS A 817 15.16 17.34 -14.50
C HIS A 817 14.55 16.88 -15.83
N PHE A 818 13.23 16.98 -15.93
CA PHE A 818 12.51 16.72 -17.17
C PHE A 818 12.21 18.02 -17.91
N ASP A 819 12.57 18.07 -19.20
CA ASP A 819 12.14 19.14 -20.10
C ASP A 819 10.79 18.75 -20.71
N LEU A 820 9.71 19.37 -20.23
CA LEU A 820 8.34 19.08 -20.68
C LEU A 820 8.16 19.33 -22.18
N ASN A 821 8.82 20.35 -22.74
CA ASN A 821 8.77 20.62 -24.19
C ASN A 821 9.40 19.48 -25.00
N GLN A 822 10.46 18.86 -24.47
CA GLN A 822 11.06 17.68 -25.11
C GLN A 822 10.15 16.45 -25.00
N LEU A 823 9.44 16.29 -23.88
CA LEU A 823 8.47 15.20 -23.72
C LEU A 823 7.27 15.37 -24.67
N ASP A 824 6.80 16.60 -24.89
CA ASP A 824 5.75 16.88 -25.88
C ASP A 824 6.21 16.59 -27.31
N ARG A 825 7.46 16.96 -27.65
CA ARG A 825 8.07 16.56 -28.93
C ARG A 825 8.20 15.05 -29.05
N LEU A 826 8.54 14.34 -27.98
CA LEU A 826 8.58 12.87 -27.95
C LEU A 826 7.18 12.27 -28.16
N LEU A 827 6.14 12.87 -27.59
CA LEU A 827 4.74 12.47 -27.81
C LEU A 827 4.33 12.65 -29.27
N ASP A 828 4.58 13.82 -29.87
CA ASP A 828 4.28 14.07 -31.29
C ASP A 828 5.09 13.13 -32.20
N PHE A 829 6.37 12.91 -31.87
CA PHE A 829 7.22 11.94 -32.56
C PHE A 829 6.64 10.52 -32.54
N ASN A 830 6.14 10.06 -31.39
CA ASN A 830 5.52 8.74 -31.28
C ASN A 830 4.21 8.65 -32.09
N LYS A 831 3.40 9.73 -32.10
CA LYS A 831 2.14 9.80 -32.87
C LYS A 831 2.40 9.71 -34.39
N ARG A 832 3.47 10.37 -34.86
CA ARG A 832 3.85 10.44 -36.29
C ARG A 832 5.01 9.52 -36.67
N LEU A 833 5.33 8.53 -35.83
CA LEU A 833 6.52 7.69 -35.98
C LEU A 833 6.61 7.03 -37.37
N GLU A 834 5.49 6.52 -37.86
CA GLU A 834 5.43 5.87 -39.18
C GLU A 834 5.68 6.86 -40.33
N TYR A 835 5.08 8.07 -40.25
CA TYR A 835 5.32 9.14 -41.21
C TYR A 835 6.80 9.53 -41.27
N TYR A 836 7.45 9.71 -40.11
CA TYR A 836 8.86 10.05 -40.06
C TYR A 836 9.75 8.93 -40.60
N LEU A 837 9.42 7.66 -40.32
CA LEU A 837 10.15 6.53 -40.90
C LEU A 837 9.93 6.39 -42.40
N LEU A 838 8.83 6.88 -42.97
CA LEU A 838 8.66 6.92 -44.42
C LEU A 838 9.42 8.08 -45.10
N ASN A 839 9.87 9.08 -44.32
CA ASN A 839 10.57 10.26 -44.80
C ASN A 839 11.97 10.39 -44.17
N SER A 840 12.96 9.76 -44.82
CA SER A 840 14.31 9.59 -44.27
C SER A 840 15.03 10.91 -43.97
N LYS A 841 14.80 11.96 -44.78
CA LYS A 841 15.41 13.29 -44.58
C LYS A 841 14.89 13.94 -43.29
N VAL A 842 13.57 13.99 -43.11
CA VAL A 842 12.94 14.56 -41.91
C VAL A 842 13.34 13.77 -40.66
N TYR A 843 13.46 12.45 -40.75
CA TYR A 843 13.91 11.65 -39.62
C TYR A 843 15.36 11.97 -39.18
N GLN A 844 16.26 12.26 -40.13
CA GLN A 844 17.63 12.65 -39.79
C GLN A 844 17.67 13.97 -39.03
N ASP A 845 16.91 14.97 -39.48
CA ASP A 845 16.84 16.27 -38.82
C ASP A 845 16.28 16.14 -37.38
N LEU A 846 15.31 15.25 -37.18
CA LEU A 846 14.76 14.97 -35.86
C LEU A 846 15.74 14.26 -34.94
N ARG A 847 16.67 13.46 -35.46
CA ARG A 847 17.64 12.69 -34.66
C ARG A 847 18.58 13.59 -33.86
N GLU A 848 18.89 14.77 -34.41
CA GLU A 848 19.74 15.78 -33.79
C GLU A 848 18.99 16.60 -32.72
N ASN A 849 17.66 16.45 -32.60
CA ASN A 849 16.91 17.16 -31.57
C ASN A 849 17.15 16.57 -30.16
N PRO A 850 17.17 17.41 -29.10
CA PRO A 850 17.40 16.95 -27.73
C PRO A 850 16.44 15.85 -27.26
N PHE A 851 15.16 15.87 -27.66
CA PHE A 851 14.18 14.86 -27.23
C PHE A 851 14.55 13.42 -27.65
N PHE A 852 15.36 13.24 -28.69
CA PHE A 852 15.78 11.91 -29.15
C PHE A 852 16.62 11.15 -28.11
N GLN A 853 17.12 11.84 -27.09
CA GLN A 853 17.79 11.23 -25.94
C GLN A 853 16.88 10.28 -25.16
N TYR A 854 15.56 10.51 -25.13
CA TYR A 854 14.60 9.64 -24.44
C TYR A 854 14.30 8.34 -25.19
N ILE A 855 14.73 8.23 -26.45
CA ILE A 855 14.50 7.04 -27.29
C ILE A 855 15.69 6.08 -27.13
N ASN A 856 15.45 4.90 -26.56
CA ASN A 856 16.43 3.82 -26.47
C ASN A 856 16.54 3.08 -27.82
N SER A 857 15.40 2.66 -28.36
CA SER A 857 15.34 1.91 -29.62
C SER A 857 13.99 2.10 -30.29
N ILE A 858 13.97 2.07 -31.62
CA ILE A 858 12.74 1.99 -32.42
C ILE A 858 12.63 0.55 -32.91
N ARG A 859 11.60 -0.16 -32.44
CA ARG A 859 11.40 -1.58 -32.70
C ARG A 859 10.25 -1.80 -33.66
N VAL A 860 10.38 -2.84 -34.47
CA VAL A 860 9.37 -3.22 -35.44
C VAL A 860 8.58 -4.42 -34.94
N LYS A 861 7.25 -4.37 -35.02
CA LYS A 861 6.33 -5.48 -34.73
C LYS A 861 5.69 -5.95 -36.03
N PRO A 862 5.92 -7.19 -36.48
CA PRO A 862 5.27 -7.69 -37.68
C PRO A 862 3.81 -8.06 -37.46
N ILE A 863 2.99 -7.90 -38.50
CA ILE A 863 1.63 -8.45 -38.58
C ILE A 863 1.75 -9.88 -39.11
N LEU A 864 1.94 -10.83 -38.19
CA LEU A 864 2.24 -12.22 -38.53
C LEU A 864 1.07 -12.92 -39.24
N GLN A 865 -0.16 -12.45 -39.02
CA GLN A 865 -1.38 -13.05 -39.55
C GLN A 865 -1.48 -12.97 -41.08
N GLU A 866 -0.89 -11.93 -41.67
CA GLU A 866 -0.74 -11.80 -43.13
C GLU A 866 0.09 -12.95 -43.73
N PHE A 867 1.00 -13.51 -42.92
CA PHE A 867 1.85 -14.63 -43.28
C PHE A 867 1.30 -15.98 -42.77
N GLY A 868 0.07 -16.05 -42.25
CA GLY A 868 -0.49 -17.30 -41.71
C GLY A 868 0.13 -17.74 -40.39
N LEU A 869 0.73 -16.81 -39.66
CA LEU A 869 1.42 -17.03 -38.40
C LEU A 869 0.80 -16.18 -37.29
N GLN A 870 0.98 -16.59 -36.05
CA GLN A 870 0.50 -15.85 -34.88
C GLN A 870 1.46 -15.99 -33.72
N LYS A 871 1.47 -14.97 -32.87
CA LYS A 871 2.28 -14.95 -31.66
C LYS A 871 1.48 -15.49 -30.49
N TYR A 872 2.01 -16.54 -29.86
CA TYR A 872 1.44 -17.12 -28.65
C TYR A 872 2.30 -16.85 -27.44
N TYR A 873 1.67 -16.90 -26.27
CA TYR A 873 2.28 -16.74 -24.96
C TYR A 873 1.83 -17.90 -24.10
N LEU A 874 2.79 -18.53 -23.42
CA LEU A 874 2.53 -19.57 -22.43
C LEU A 874 3.08 -19.10 -21.10
N TYR A 875 2.20 -18.73 -20.18
CA TYR A 875 2.51 -18.73 -18.76
C TYR A 875 2.38 -20.17 -18.25
N PHE A 876 3.33 -20.66 -17.45
CA PHE A 876 3.14 -21.91 -16.71
C PHE A 876 4.00 -21.98 -15.45
N GLN A 877 3.52 -22.75 -14.48
CA GLN A 877 4.25 -23.17 -13.29
C GLN A 877 4.24 -24.70 -13.22
N PRO A 878 5.41 -25.36 -13.31
CA PRO A 878 5.51 -26.80 -13.15
C PRO A 878 5.31 -27.24 -11.70
N SER A 879 4.84 -28.47 -11.53
CA SER A 879 4.87 -29.17 -10.25
C SER A 879 6.18 -29.93 -10.06
N ASP A 880 6.81 -30.38 -11.16
CA ASP A 880 8.16 -30.94 -11.19
C ASP A 880 8.86 -30.38 -12.43
N PHE A 881 9.85 -29.52 -12.19
CA PHE A 881 10.63 -28.94 -13.27
C PHE A 881 11.57 -29.96 -13.93
N ASN A 882 12.03 -30.98 -13.19
CA ASN A 882 12.93 -32.00 -13.73
C ASN A 882 12.23 -32.91 -14.76
N ALA A 883 10.89 -33.04 -14.67
CA ALA A 883 10.08 -33.72 -15.68
C ALA A 883 9.93 -32.93 -17.01
N ILE A 884 10.33 -31.66 -17.04
CA ILE A 884 10.27 -30.83 -18.24
C ILE A 884 11.54 -30.98 -19.05
N ASN A 885 11.38 -31.39 -20.29
CA ASN A 885 12.41 -31.35 -21.32
C ASN A 885 12.42 -29.97 -21.96
N PRO A 886 13.47 -29.15 -21.74
CA PRO A 886 13.51 -27.79 -22.25
C PRO A 886 13.49 -27.70 -23.77
N GLU A 887 14.08 -28.65 -24.50
CA GLU A 887 14.10 -28.64 -25.97
C GLU A 887 12.71 -28.89 -26.57
N LEU A 888 11.89 -29.73 -25.91
CA LEU A 888 10.51 -29.99 -26.34
C LEU A 888 9.56 -28.88 -25.90
N LEU A 889 9.79 -28.26 -24.75
CA LEU A 889 9.06 -27.06 -24.32
C LEU A 889 9.37 -25.91 -25.27
N LEU A 890 10.65 -25.60 -25.43
CA LEU A 890 11.18 -24.58 -26.33
C LEU A 890 11.39 -25.18 -27.71
N ILE A 891 10.32 -25.71 -28.30
CA ILE A 891 10.28 -26.07 -29.72
C ILE A 891 10.98 -25.02 -30.59
N ASN A 892 11.41 -25.40 -31.79
CA ASN A 892 12.17 -24.55 -32.71
C ASN A 892 11.48 -23.23 -33.16
N THR A 893 10.33 -22.85 -32.62
CA THR A 893 9.61 -21.60 -32.90
C THR A 893 9.50 -20.62 -31.72
N PHE A 894 10.16 -20.88 -30.58
CA PHE A 894 10.18 -19.94 -29.45
C PHE A 894 10.83 -18.59 -29.82
N ILE A 895 10.31 -17.47 -29.30
CA ILE A 895 10.87 -16.12 -29.49
C ILE A 895 11.69 -15.70 -28.28
N SER A 896 11.14 -15.96 -27.09
CA SER A 896 11.78 -15.59 -25.83
C SER A 896 11.12 -16.33 -24.69
N ILE A 897 11.91 -16.69 -23.69
CA ILE A 897 11.44 -17.15 -22.40
C ILE A 897 11.89 -16.17 -21.32
N ARG A 898 11.04 -16.03 -20.30
CA ARG A 898 11.29 -15.27 -19.09
C ARG A 898 10.87 -16.11 -17.91
N PHE A 899 11.48 -15.85 -16.77
CA PHE A 899 11.12 -16.51 -15.54
C PHE A 899 10.88 -15.49 -14.42
N ASN A 900 10.02 -15.86 -13.49
CA ASN A 900 9.89 -15.22 -12.19
C ASN A 900 10.47 -16.20 -11.16
N SER A 901 11.30 -15.71 -10.25
CA SER A 901 11.93 -16.49 -9.19
C SER A 901 11.96 -15.66 -7.91
N THR A 902 10.77 -15.49 -7.33
CA THR A 902 10.62 -15.02 -5.95
C THR A 902 11.02 -16.10 -4.94
N ARG A 903 11.02 -17.36 -5.38
CA ARG A 903 11.33 -18.54 -4.60
C ARG A 903 12.26 -19.46 -5.41
N PHE A 904 13.27 -20.03 -4.75
CA PHE A 904 14.31 -20.82 -5.42
C PHE A 904 13.95 -22.31 -5.55
N ASP A 905 12.82 -22.70 -4.97
CA ASP A 905 12.17 -24.00 -5.11
C ASP A 905 11.01 -23.97 -6.13
N THR A 906 10.40 -22.81 -6.38
CA THR A 906 9.26 -22.68 -7.31
C THR A 906 9.51 -21.63 -8.41
N TYR A 907 9.51 -22.07 -9.68
CA TYR A 907 9.74 -21.21 -10.85
C TYR A 907 8.49 -21.09 -11.72
N SER A 908 8.20 -19.89 -12.20
CA SER A 908 7.17 -19.65 -13.19
C SER A 908 7.79 -19.08 -14.44
N PHE A 909 7.26 -19.46 -15.59
CA PHE A 909 7.81 -19.08 -16.88
C PHE A 909 6.76 -18.37 -17.72
N LEU A 910 7.21 -17.39 -18.50
CA LEU A 910 6.43 -16.76 -19.56
C LEU A 910 7.20 -16.93 -20.88
N VAL A 911 6.73 -17.88 -21.68
CA VAL A 911 7.30 -18.20 -22.99
C VAL A 911 6.52 -17.50 -24.08
N LYS A 912 7.21 -17.12 -25.15
CA LYS A 912 6.60 -16.56 -26.36
C LYS A 912 6.95 -17.46 -27.53
N TYR A 913 5.98 -17.80 -28.36
CA TYR A 913 6.14 -18.64 -29.55
C TYR A 913 5.64 -17.93 -30.80
N ILE A 914 6.10 -18.42 -31.96
CA ILE A 914 5.40 -18.28 -33.22
C ILE A 914 4.77 -19.62 -33.56
N PHE A 915 3.47 -19.63 -33.83
CA PHE A 915 2.78 -20.79 -34.34
C PHE A 915 2.01 -20.43 -35.60
N PRO A 916 1.55 -21.43 -36.37
CA PRO A 916 0.58 -21.18 -37.41
C PRO A 916 -0.70 -20.56 -36.81
N TYR A 917 -1.37 -19.75 -37.60
CA TYR A 917 -2.53 -18.96 -37.18
C TYR A 917 -3.64 -19.88 -36.61
N ASN A 918 -4.19 -19.53 -35.45
CA ASN A 918 -5.22 -20.28 -34.72
C ASN A 918 -4.88 -21.77 -34.42
N THR A 919 -3.63 -22.19 -34.56
CA THR A 919 -3.22 -23.59 -34.43
C THR A 919 -1.92 -23.73 -33.63
N PRO A 920 -1.94 -23.40 -32.33
CA PRO A 920 -0.75 -23.55 -31.48
C PRO A 920 -0.39 -25.03 -31.29
N ASN A 921 0.90 -25.34 -31.21
CA ASN A 921 1.32 -26.71 -30.89
C ASN A 921 1.17 -26.97 -29.38
N LYS A 922 0.11 -27.69 -29.00
CA LYS A 922 -0.17 -28.06 -27.60
C LYS A 922 0.29 -29.47 -27.22
N ALA A 923 0.88 -30.24 -28.15
CA ALA A 923 1.14 -31.66 -27.92
C ALA A 923 2.00 -31.92 -26.68
N TYR A 924 3.10 -31.16 -26.53
CA TYR A 924 3.98 -31.31 -25.37
C TYR A 924 3.33 -30.82 -24.07
N LEU A 925 2.60 -29.70 -24.12
CA LEU A 925 1.87 -29.17 -22.97
C LEU A 925 0.80 -30.16 -22.48
N ASN A 926 0.03 -30.75 -23.41
CA ASN A 926 -0.97 -31.77 -23.11
C ASN A 926 -0.34 -33.03 -22.53
N TRP A 927 0.83 -33.45 -23.03
CA TRP A 927 1.55 -34.57 -22.45
C TRP A 927 2.02 -34.30 -21.02
N LEU A 928 2.56 -33.10 -20.76
CA LEU A 928 2.94 -32.69 -19.41
C LEU A 928 1.75 -32.62 -18.46
N LEU A 929 0.61 -32.14 -18.97
CA LEU A 929 -0.62 -31.96 -18.20
C LEU A 929 -1.31 -33.30 -17.87
N TYR A 930 -1.60 -34.12 -18.88
CA TYR A 930 -2.45 -35.30 -18.73
C TYR A 930 -1.67 -36.56 -18.42
N SER A 931 -0.50 -36.75 -19.03
CA SER A 931 0.29 -37.97 -18.86
C SER A 931 1.30 -37.87 -17.73
N LYS A 932 2.09 -36.78 -17.69
CA LYS A 932 3.09 -36.57 -16.63
C LYS A 932 2.52 -35.93 -15.37
N LYS A 933 1.39 -35.22 -15.47
CA LYS A 933 0.78 -34.45 -14.37
C LYS A 933 1.78 -33.51 -13.68
N SER A 934 2.69 -32.94 -14.47
CA SER A 934 3.84 -32.16 -13.99
C SER A 934 3.62 -30.64 -14.06
N ILE A 935 2.38 -30.19 -14.24
CA ILE A 935 1.98 -28.77 -14.32
C ILE A 935 0.97 -28.47 -13.21
N ASN A 936 1.23 -27.41 -12.45
CA ASN A 936 0.30 -26.90 -11.44
C ASN A 936 -0.67 -25.89 -12.05
N GLU A 937 -0.17 -25.00 -12.89
CA GLU A 937 -0.99 -23.98 -13.55
C GLU A 937 -0.38 -23.54 -14.88
N TYR A 938 -1.21 -23.17 -15.84
CA TYR A 938 -0.78 -22.53 -17.09
C TYR A 938 -1.85 -21.61 -17.68
N CYS A 939 -1.42 -20.67 -18.51
CA CYS A 939 -2.28 -19.86 -19.37
C CYS A 939 -1.62 -19.71 -20.74
N LEU A 940 -2.24 -20.29 -21.78
CA LEU A 940 -1.81 -20.23 -23.17
C LEU A 940 -2.72 -19.30 -23.95
N PHE A 941 -2.18 -18.23 -24.52
CA PHE A 941 -2.98 -17.20 -25.17
C PHE A 941 -2.33 -16.57 -26.40
N SER A 942 -3.17 -16.05 -27.28
CA SER A 942 -2.83 -15.25 -28.46
C SER A 942 -3.14 -13.75 -28.19
N ILE A 943 -2.68 -12.84 -29.06
CA ILE A 943 -3.05 -11.41 -28.99
C ILE A 943 -3.95 -11.08 -30.17
N LYS A 944 -5.14 -10.56 -29.87
CA LYS A 944 -6.09 -10.02 -30.85
C LYS A 944 -5.80 -8.57 -31.18
N LYS A 945 -5.57 -7.77 -30.13
CA LYS A 945 -5.40 -6.32 -30.25
C LYS A 945 -4.39 -5.80 -29.23
N THR A 946 -3.71 -4.72 -29.54
CA THR A 946 -2.85 -4.01 -28.58
C THR A 946 -3.19 -2.55 -28.53
N HIS A 947 -3.42 -2.06 -27.31
CA HIS A 947 -3.54 -0.66 -26.98
C HIS A 947 -2.26 -0.17 -26.32
N GLU A 948 -1.66 0.88 -26.88
CA GLU A 948 -0.48 1.54 -26.30
C GLU A 948 -0.88 2.90 -25.76
N ILE A 949 -0.71 3.05 -24.45
CA ILE A 949 -0.88 4.32 -23.74
C ILE A 949 0.52 4.90 -23.58
N PHE A 950 0.70 6.08 -24.16
CA PHE A 950 1.96 6.79 -24.19
C PHE A 950 1.64 8.28 -24.09
N ASP A 951 1.62 8.77 -22.85
CA ASP A 951 1.16 10.11 -22.53
C ASP A 951 1.99 10.69 -21.38
N PHE A 952 2.60 11.86 -21.59
CA PHE A 952 3.38 12.59 -20.58
C PHE A 952 2.76 13.95 -20.27
N SER A 953 1.53 14.21 -20.71
CA SER A 953 0.81 15.45 -20.39
C SER A 953 0.29 15.50 -18.94
N LYS A 954 0.43 14.41 -18.19
CA LYS A 954 -0.06 14.26 -16.81
C LYS A 954 0.96 13.55 -15.92
N ASN A 955 0.80 13.65 -14.60
CA ASN A 955 1.61 12.97 -13.58
C ASN A 955 3.14 13.18 -13.71
N ILE A 956 3.57 14.25 -14.38
CA ILE A 956 4.98 14.63 -14.53
C ILE A 956 5.11 16.15 -14.46
N THR A 957 6.13 16.62 -13.79
CA THR A 957 6.52 18.03 -13.62
C THR A 957 7.99 18.18 -14.01
N PRO A 958 8.53 19.42 -14.12
CA PRO A 958 9.96 19.63 -14.35
C PRO A 958 10.85 18.94 -13.30
N ASP A 959 10.33 18.80 -12.07
CA ASP A 959 11.01 18.21 -10.92
C ASP A 959 10.92 16.68 -10.86
N GLY A 960 9.98 16.06 -11.57
CA GLY A 960 9.88 14.61 -11.58
C GLY A 960 8.48 14.04 -11.82
N TRP A 961 8.30 12.79 -11.41
CA TRP A 961 7.01 12.11 -11.48
C TRP A 961 6.13 12.51 -10.29
N ARG A 962 4.86 12.83 -10.56
CA ARG A 962 3.84 13.14 -9.55
C ARG A 962 2.64 12.19 -9.73
N ILE A 963 2.82 10.93 -9.35
CA ILE A 963 1.77 9.91 -9.38
C ILE A 963 1.21 9.77 -7.96
N ASP A 964 -0.07 10.08 -7.78
CA ASP A 964 -0.75 10.06 -6.47
C ASP A 964 -1.81 8.94 -6.45
N TYR A 965 -1.80 8.10 -5.41
CA TYR A 965 -2.66 6.91 -5.33
C TYR A 965 -4.11 7.27 -5.02
N ASN A 966 -4.33 8.41 -4.39
CA ASN A 966 -5.64 8.92 -4.08
C ASN A 966 -6.31 9.45 -5.35
N LEU A 967 -5.56 10.16 -6.19
CA LEU A 967 -6.03 10.57 -7.52
C LEU A 967 -6.36 9.35 -8.39
N PHE A 968 -5.56 8.28 -8.28
CA PHE A 968 -5.88 7.01 -8.95
C PHE A 968 -7.17 6.39 -8.41
N THR A 969 -7.37 6.35 -7.09
CA THR A 969 -8.59 5.83 -6.46
C THR A 969 -9.84 6.60 -6.91
N GLN A 970 -9.77 7.94 -6.95
CA GLN A 970 -10.85 8.78 -7.47
C GLN A 970 -11.13 8.50 -8.95
N TYR A 971 -10.07 8.39 -9.75
CA TYR A 971 -10.18 8.10 -11.17
C TYR A 971 -10.91 6.76 -11.39
N VAL A 972 -10.53 5.72 -10.64
CA VAL A 972 -11.17 4.39 -10.64
C VAL A 972 -12.65 4.50 -10.28
N GLN A 973 -12.98 5.19 -9.18
CA GLN A 973 -14.37 5.36 -8.73
C GLN A 973 -15.23 6.05 -9.78
N LYS A 974 -14.72 7.12 -10.42
CA LYS A 974 -15.41 7.80 -11.51
C LYS A 974 -15.61 6.89 -12.72
N VAL A 975 -14.59 6.10 -13.10
CA VAL A 975 -14.69 5.14 -14.21
C VAL A 975 -15.75 4.06 -13.96
N LEU A 976 -15.91 3.62 -12.71
CA LEU A 976 -16.86 2.55 -12.35
C LEU A 976 -18.29 3.05 -12.12
N PHE A 977 -18.46 4.22 -11.50
CA PHE A 977 -19.75 4.63 -10.93
C PHE A 977 -20.33 5.93 -11.52
N ASP A 978 -19.61 6.63 -12.39
CA ASP A 978 -20.12 7.82 -13.10
C ASP A 978 -20.27 7.53 -14.61
N PRO A 979 -21.48 7.21 -15.09
CA PRO A 979 -21.72 6.97 -16.52
C PRO A 979 -21.42 8.17 -17.41
N SER A 980 -21.44 9.39 -16.87
CA SER A 980 -21.13 10.61 -17.60
C SER A 980 -19.63 10.92 -17.64
N TYR A 981 -18.85 10.24 -16.79
CA TYR A 981 -17.41 10.40 -16.76
C TYR A 981 -16.78 9.79 -18.00
N ASN A 982 -16.45 10.65 -18.96
CA ASN A 982 -15.58 10.30 -20.05
C ASN A 982 -14.16 10.74 -19.68
N PRO A 983 -13.27 9.83 -19.26
CA PRO A 983 -11.90 10.21 -18.96
C PRO A 983 -11.28 10.89 -20.18
N TYR A 984 -10.39 11.87 -19.94
CA TYR A 984 -9.52 12.39 -20.98
C TYR A 984 -8.92 11.20 -21.73
N ASN A 985 -9.16 11.12 -23.03
CA ASN A 985 -8.79 9.98 -23.84
C ASN A 985 -7.34 10.21 -24.29
N PRO A 986 -6.32 9.64 -23.61
CA PRO A 986 -4.96 9.75 -24.10
C PRO A 986 -4.94 9.19 -25.52
N ASN A 987 -4.06 9.70 -26.40
CA ASN A 987 -3.95 9.20 -27.77
C ASN A 987 -3.60 7.69 -27.75
N LEU A 988 -4.64 6.86 -27.76
CA LEU A 988 -4.57 5.42 -27.60
C LEU A 988 -4.21 4.84 -28.96
N ARG A 989 -2.93 4.53 -29.16
CA ARG A 989 -2.52 3.86 -30.38
C ARG A 989 -3.00 2.42 -30.32
N THR A 990 -3.93 2.08 -31.21
CA THR A 990 -4.52 0.75 -31.30
C THR A 990 -3.95 0.01 -32.50
N LEU A 991 -3.46 -1.21 -32.28
CA LEU A 991 -2.97 -2.12 -33.31
C LEU A 991 -3.89 -3.33 -33.34
N ASN A 992 -4.55 -3.56 -34.48
CA ASN A 992 -5.37 -4.76 -34.69
C ASN A 992 -4.51 -5.87 -35.31
N PHE A 993 -4.62 -7.07 -34.76
CA PHE A 993 -3.94 -8.28 -35.24
C PHE A 993 -4.94 -9.36 -35.66
N GLU A 994 -6.24 -9.09 -35.61
CA GLU A 994 -7.27 -9.96 -36.19
C GLU A 994 -7.28 -9.82 -37.71
N LYS A 995 -7.46 -10.94 -38.41
CA LYS A 995 -7.49 -10.97 -39.87
C LYS A 995 -8.96 -10.91 -40.33
N THR A 996 -9.29 -9.98 -41.23
CA THR A 996 -10.68 -9.73 -41.65
C THR A 996 -11.14 -10.58 -42.84
N HIS A 997 -10.23 -11.15 -43.65
CA HIS A 997 -10.53 -12.11 -44.73
C HIS A 997 -9.29 -12.94 -45.11
N ILE A 998 -9.48 -14.19 -45.58
CA ILE A 998 -8.40 -15.07 -46.08
C ILE A 998 -8.77 -15.62 -47.45
N ASP A 999 -8.05 -15.16 -48.49
CA ASP A 999 -8.03 -15.84 -49.80
C ASP A 999 -6.76 -16.70 -49.97
N SER A 1000 -5.62 -16.30 -49.40
CA SER A 1000 -4.38 -17.09 -49.29
C SER A 1000 -3.34 -16.44 -48.34
N TYR A 1001 -2.43 -17.23 -47.74
CA TYR A 1001 -1.32 -16.71 -46.93
C TYR A 1001 -0.07 -16.41 -47.77
N ILE A 1002 0.73 -15.42 -47.34
CA ILE A 1002 2.01 -15.10 -48.01
C ILE A 1002 3.00 -16.28 -47.83
N SER A 1003 3.36 -16.93 -48.93
CA SER A 1003 4.26 -18.10 -48.93
C SER A 1003 5.70 -17.75 -48.54
N PRO A 1004 6.49 -18.73 -48.03
CA PRO A 1004 7.90 -18.53 -47.71
C PRO A 1004 8.76 -18.04 -48.89
N ALA A 1005 8.39 -18.41 -50.12
CA ALA A 1005 9.09 -18.02 -51.34
C ALA A 1005 8.89 -16.53 -51.71
N ASN A 1006 7.82 -15.91 -51.20
CA ASN A 1006 7.45 -14.53 -51.52
C ASN A 1006 8.50 -13.52 -51.02
N ALA A 1007 8.78 -12.48 -51.83
CA ALA A 1007 9.72 -11.42 -51.47
C ALA A 1007 9.36 -10.70 -50.16
N LYS A 1008 8.06 -10.53 -49.85
CA LYS A 1008 7.58 -9.94 -48.59
C LYS A 1008 7.97 -10.78 -47.37
N PHE A 1009 7.91 -12.11 -47.49
CA PHE A 1009 8.35 -13.01 -46.41
C PHE A 1009 9.88 -12.96 -46.25
N LYS A 1010 10.64 -12.96 -47.36
CA LYS A 1010 12.10 -12.77 -47.32
C LYS A 1010 12.51 -11.44 -46.67
N ASP A 1011 11.73 -10.39 -46.88
CA ASP A 1011 11.92 -9.10 -46.23
C ASP A 1011 11.60 -9.17 -44.72
N LEU A 1012 10.52 -9.86 -44.34
CA LEU A 1012 10.19 -10.12 -42.94
C LEU A 1012 11.33 -10.87 -42.22
N LEU A 1013 11.90 -11.92 -42.84
CA LEU A 1013 13.02 -12.69 -42.28
C LEU A 1013 14.21 -11.80 -41.92
N LYS A 1014 14.57 -10.85 -42.81
CA LYS A 1014 15.68 -9.91 -42.58
C LYS A 1014 15.44 -8.99 -41.38
N ILE A 1015 14.21 -8.53 -41.18
CA ILE A 1015 13.82 -7.69 -40.04
C ILE A 1015 13.82 -8.50 -38.75
N PHE A 1016 13.24 -9.71 -38.79
CA PHE A 1016 13.06 -10.57 -37.62
C PHE A 1016 14.42 -11.04 -37.04
N LYS A 1017 15.37 -11.46 -37.91
CA LYS A 1017 16.73 -11.90 -37.55
C LYS A 1017 17.49 -10.87 -36.71
N ARG A 1018 17.42 -9.59 -37.09
CA ARG A 1018 18.19 -8.52 -36.42
C ARG A 1018 17.55 -7.98 -35.15
N ARG A 1019 16.37 -8.48 -34.72
CA ARG A 1019 15.54 -7.86 -33.65
C ARG A 1019 15.48 -6.34 -33.84
N SER A 1020 15.31 -5.94 -35.10
CA SER A 1020 15.89 -4.74 -35.70
C SER A 1020 15.54 -3.46 -34.94
N ASN A 1021 16.55 -2.88 -34.31
CA ASN A 1021 16.49 -1.51 -33.82
C ASN A 1021 16.71 -0.57 -35.00
N ILE A 1022 15.63 -0.04 -35.55
CA ILE A 1022 15.66 0.93 -36.65
C ILE A 1022 16.67 2.05 -36.35
N LYS A 1023 16.64 2.59 -35.12
CA LYS A 1023 17.52 3.68 -34.68
C LYS A 1023 19.02 3.42 -34.90
N SER A 1024 19.47 2.15 -34.87
CA SER A 1024 20.91 1.85 -34.97
C SER A 1024 21.45 1.79 -36.41
N PHE A 1025 20.59 1.64 -37.43
CA PHE A 1025 21.03 1.52 -38.82
C PHE A 1025 20.42 2.55 -39.77
N TRP A 1026 19.32 3.23 -39.37
CA TRP A 1026 18.61 4.19 -40.22
C TRP A 1026 19.53 5.31 -40.72
N GLY A 1027 19.60 5.48 -42.04
CA GLY A 1027 20.46 6.43 -42.75
C GLY A 1027 21.97 6.31 -42.49
N THR A 1028 22.43 5.12 -42.09
CA THR A 1028 23.85 4.75 -42.15
C THR A 1028 24.17 4.11 -43.50
N LYS A 1029 25.36 4.36 -44.08
CA LYS A 1029 25.78 3.73 -45.35
C LYS A 1029 25.69 2.19 -45.31
N LYS A 1030 26.01 1.57 -44.16
CA LYS A 1030 25.90 0.10 -43.95
C LYS A 1030 24.45 -0.39 -43.75
N GLY A 1031 23.50 0.50 -43.48
CA GLY A 1031 22.11 0.20 -43.19
C GLY A 1031 21.12 0.40 -44.34
N ALA A 1032 21.53 1.03 -45.46
CA ALA A 1032 20.65 1.40 -46.57
C ALA A 1032 19.80 0.24 -47.13
N LYS A 1033 20.38 -0.97 -47.23
CA LYS A 1033 19.64 -2.16 -47.69
C LYS A 1033 18.50 -2.56 -46.73
N LEU A 1034 18.70 -2.42 -45.41
CA LEU A 1034 17.65 -2.69 -44.43
C LEU A 1034 16.61 -1.58 -44.38
N GLU A 1035 17.02 -0.35 -44.61
CA GLU A 1035 16.11 0.80 -44.69
C GLU A 1035 15.07 0.57 -45.79
N LEU A 1036 15.51 0.15 -46.98
CA LEU A 1036 14.60 -0.23 -48.07
C LEU A 1036 13.64 -1.37 -47.67
N VAL A 1037 14.13 -2.38 -46.95
CA VAL A 1037 13.29 -3.49 -46.45
C VAL A 1037 12.21 -2.99 -45.50
N VAL A 1038 12.58 -2.14 -44.53
CA VAL A 1038 11.63 -1.53 -43.59
C VAL A 1038 10.62 -0.63 -44.32
N LEU A 1039 11.07 0.20 -45.27
CA LEU A 1039 10.20 1.06 -46.07
C LEU A 1039 9.19 0.23 -46.86
N ARG A 1040 9.61 -0.86 -47.50
CA ARG A 1040 8.71 -1.76 -48.23
C ARG A 1040 7.66 -2.37 -47.30
N LEU A 1041 8.08 -2.89 -46.16
CA LEU A 1041 7.16 -3.53 -45.21
C LEU A 1041 6.19 -2.52 -44.55
N LEU A 1042 6.65 -1.29 -44.24
CA LEU A 1042 5.79 -0.21 -43.74
C LEU A 1042 4.75 0.21 -44.79
N LYS A 1043 5.17 0.46 -46.05
CA LYS A 1043 4.26 0.83 -47.14
C LYS A 1043 3.19 -0.23 -47.41
N ASN A 1044 3.52 -1.50 -47.24
CA ASN A 1044 2.57 -2.61 -47.35
C ASN A 1044 1.75 -2.85 -46.07
N LYS A 1045 1.90 -2.03 -45.02
CA LYS A 1045 1.28 -2.20 -43.70
C LYS A 1045 1.54 -3.56 -43.07
N LEU A 1046 2.70 -4.18 -43.30
CA LEU A 1046 3.05 -5.51 -42.78
C LEU A 1046 3.81 -5.45 -41.44
N ILE A 1047 4.18 -4.25 -41.01
CA ILE A 1047 4.92 -4.00 -39.78
C ILE A 1047 4.46 -2.70 -39.11
N HIS A 1048 4.56 -2.65 -37.78
CA HIS A 1048 4.30 -1.46 -36.97
C HIS A 1048 5.52 -1.03 -36.16
N PRO A 1049 5.96 0.23 -36.26
CA PRO A 1049 7.06 0.75 -35.47
C PRO A 1049 6.59 1.10 -34.05
N SER A 1050 7.42 0.89 -33.04
CA SER A 1050 7.13 1.15 -31.62
C SER A 1050 8.37 1.64 -30.88
N LEU A 1051 8.20 2.54 -29.92
CA LEU A 1051 9.31 3.11 -29.15
C LEU A 1051 9.64 2.28 -27.91
N LYS A 1052 10.93 2.18 -27.63
CA LYS A 1052 11.44 1.83 -26.30
C LYS A 1052 12.12 3.06 -25.71
N LEU A 1053 11.71 3.42 -24.51
CA LEU A 1053 12.21 4.60 -23.81
C LEU A 1053 13.46 4.32 -22.97
N LYS A 1054 14.20 5.39 -22.68
CA LYS A 1054 15.26 5.50 -21.66
C LYS A 1054 15.21 6.90 -21.03
N ASN A 1055 15.98 7.12 -19.96
CA ASN A 1055 16.15 8.43 -19.33
C ASN A 1055 14.86 9.06 -18.77
N LEU A 1056 13.85 8.24 -18.45
CA LEU A 1056 12.58 8.67 -17.84
C LEU A 1056 12.39 8.10 -16.42
N LYS A 1057 13.43 7.50 -15.84
CA LYS A 1057 13.38 6.86 -14.51
C LYS A 1057 12.25 5.81 -14.33
N LEU A 1058 11.75 5.21 -15.42
CA LEU A 1058 10.78 4.11 -15.41
C LEU A 1058 11.45 2.79 -14.94
N ARG A 1059 11.61 2.65 -13.62
CA ARG A 1059 12.35 1.56 -12.96
C ARG A 1059 11.47 0.34 -12.63
N GLU A 1060 10.15 0.53 -12.62
CA GLU A 1060 9.16 -0.46 -12.20
C GLU A 1060 8.37 -1.03 -13.37
N CYS A 1061 8.03 -2.32 -13.29
CA CYS A 1061 7.29 -3.01 -14.35
C CYS A 1061 6.31 -4.02 -13.76
N LEU A 1062 5.04 -3.65 -13.73
CA LEU A 1062 3.96 -4.53 -13.28
C LEU A 1062 3.32 -5.22 -14.48
N ASN A 1063 2.90 -6.45 -14.28
CA ASN A 1063 2.26 -7.23 -15.33
C ASN A 1063 1.07 -7.98 -14.75
N PHE A 1064 -0.03 -7.97 -15.48
CA PHE A 1064 -1.28 -8.64 -15.11
C PHE A 1064 -1.74 -9.49 -16.31
N ILE A 1065 -2.03 -10.77 -16.09
CA ILE A 1065 -2.71 -11.62 -17.06
C ILE A 1065 -4.07 -11.96 -16.47
N ILE A 1066 -5.13 -11.52 -17.15
CA ILE A 1066 -6.50 -11.59 -16.69
C ILE A 1066 -7.30 -12.33 -17.78
N PRO A 1067 -7.37 -13.68 -17.73
CA PRO A 1067 -8.19 -14.46 -18.65
C PRO A 1067 -9.69 -14.25 -18.37
N ASP A 1068 -10.52 -14.75 -19.28
CA ASP A 1068 -11.97 -14.92 -19.12
C ASP A 1068 -12.73 -13.67 -18.66
N LEU A 1069 -12.71 -12.65 -19.53
CA LEU A 1069 -13.40 -11.37 -19.31
C LEU A 1069 -14.58 -11.23 -20.26
N ASN A 1070 -15.66 -10.60 -19.81
CA ASN A 1070 -16.70 -10.10 -20.70
C ASN A 1070 -16.30 -8.76 -21.34
N GLU A 1071 -17.03 -8.33 -22.38
CA GLU A 1071 -16.69 -7.12 -23.13
C GLU A 1071 -16.75 -5.83 -22.29
N GLU A 1072 -17.63 -5.78 -21.31
CA GLU A 1072 -17.79 -4.62 -20.42
C GLU A 1072 -16.58 -4.49 -19.49
N GLN A 1073 -16.17 -5.60 -18.88
CA GLN A 1073 -14.96 -5.69 -18.05
C GLN A 1073 -13.71 -5.27 -18.83
N VAL A 1074 -13.57 -5.72 -20.09
CA VAL A 1074 -12.46 -5.29 -20.97
C VAL A 1074 -12.45 -3.78 -21.14
N LYS A 1075 -13.60 -3.17 -21.46
CA LYS A 1075 -13.73 -1.71 -21.64
C LYS A 1075 -13.40 -0.94 -20.36
N ILE A 1076 -13.89 -1.39 -19.21
CA ILE A 1076 -13.64 -0.78 -17.90
C ILE A 1076 -12.15 -0.84 -17.55
N LEU A 1077 -11.52 -2.01 -17.67
CA LEU A 1077 -10.11 -2.18 -17.34
C LEU A 1077 -9.21 -1.36 -18.28
N ILE A 1078 -9.53 -1.29 -19.58
CA ILE A 1078 -8.79 -0.41 -20.50
C ILE A 1078 -8.86 1.04 -20.03
N LYS A 1079 -10.05 1.55 -19.67
CA LYS A 1079 -10.22 2.91 -19.14
C LYS A 1079 -9.42 3.10 -17.85
N LEU A 1080 -9.53 2.19 -16.89
CA LEU A 1080 -8.82 2.27 -15.60
C LEU A 1080 -7.32 2.48 -15.78
N PHE A 1081 -6.68 1.72 -16.66
CA PHE A 1081 -5.25 1.83 -16.88
C PHE A 1081 -4.82 3.08 -17.68
N GLN A 1082 -5.76 3.86 -18.24
CA GLN A 1082 -5.45 5.15 -18.85
C GLN A 1082 -4.94 6.18 -17.84
N PHE A 1083 -5.15 6.01 -16.54
CA PHE A 1083 -4.55 6.89 -15.52
C PHE A 1083 -3.02 6.99 -15.66
N PHE A 1084 -2.36 5.88 -16.01
CA PHE A 1084 -0.91 5.80 -16.09
C PHE A 1084 -0.35 6.22 -17.45
N ASN A 1085 0.88 6.73 -17.42
CA ASN A 1085 1.54 7.36 -18.58
C ASN A 1085 2.04 6.36 -19.64
N VAL A 1086 2.54 5.20 -19.21
CA VAL A 1086 3.17 4.22 -20.11
C VAL A 1086 2.62 2.82 -19.83
N VAL A 1087 1.61 2.43 -20.61
CA VAL A 1087 0.93 1.14 -20.49
C VAL A 1087 0.85 0.44 -21.85
N THR A 1088 1.00 -0.88 -21.84
CA THR A 1088 0.61 -1.71 -22.99
C THR A 1088 -0.45 -2.70 -22.55
N ILE A 1089 -1.66 -2.54 -23.08
CA ILE A 1089 -2.79 -3.42 -22.82
C ILE A 1089 -3.00 -4.29 -24.06
N ARG A 1090 -3.11 -5.60 -23.88
CA ARG A 1090 -3.34 -6.54 -24.98
C ARG A 1090 -4.63 -7.26 -24.73
N GLU A 1091 -5.55 -7.20 -25.68
CA GLU A 1091 -6.71 -8.08 -25.68
C GLU A 1091 -6.24 -9.47 -26.13
N ILE A 1092 -6.55 -10.48 -25.33
CA ILE A 1092 -6.06 -11.85 -25.47
C ILE A 1092 -7.23 -12.84 -25.51
N GLU A 1093 -6.99 -13.98 -26.13
CA GLU A 1093 -7.87 -15.15 -26.20
C GLU A 1093 -7.02 -16.41 -25.98
N GLY A 1094 -7.60 -17.49 -25.49
CA GLY A 1094 -6.86 -18.72 -25.26
C GLY A 1094 -7.49 -19.65 -24.26
N GLU A 1095 -6.65 -20.32 -23.48
CA GLU A 1095 -7.08 -21.24 -22.44
C GLU A 1095 -6.16 -21.16 -21.22
N PHE A 1096 -6.68 -21.58 -20.07
CA PHE A 1096 -5.91 -21.70 -18.85
C PHE A 1096 -6.37 -22.90 -18.03
N PHE A 1097 -5.50 -23.34 -17.14
CA PHE A 1097 -5.70 -24.47 -16.25
C PHE A 1097 -5.00 -24.20 -14.93
N VAL A 1098 -5.63 -24.62 -13.84
CA VAL A 1098 -5.02 -24.74 -12.52
C VAL A 1098 -5.39 -26.13 -12.02
N LYS A 1099 -4.44 -26.86 -11.43
CA LYS A 1099 -4.57 -28.28 -11.05
C LYS A 1099 -5.75 -28.59 -10.14
N SER A 1100 -6.21 -27.58 -9.41
CA SER A 1100 -7.38 -27.62 -8.55
C SER A 1100 -8.73 -27.41 -9.25
N PHE A 1101 -8.73 -27.03 -10.52
CA PHE A 1101 -9.95 -26.91 -11.32
C PHE A 1101 -10.29 -28.28 -11.90
N GLU A 1102 -11.60 -28.58 -11.97
CA GLU A 1102 -12.08 -29.84 -12.53
C GLU A 1102 -11.78 -29.93 -14.04
N GLU A 1103 -11.76 -28.80 -14.74
CA GLU A 1103 -11.60 -28.74 -16.19
C GLU A 1103 -10.71 -27.57 -16.66
N LEU A 1104 -10.22 -27.70 -17.89
CA LEU A 1104 -9.54 -26.66 -18.64
C LEU A 1104 -10.55 -25.61 -19.13
N ILE A 1105 -10.24 -24.33 -18.96
CA ILE A 1105 -11.15 -23.23 -19.31
C ILE A 1105 -10.64 -22.52 -20.57
N THR A 1106 -11.49 -22.39 -21.58
CA THR A 1106 -11.24 -21.60 -22.79
C THR A 1106 -11.91 -20.23 -22.69
N PHE A 1107 -11.29 -19.20 -23.26
CA PHE A 1107 -11.81 -17.83 -23.25
C PHE A 1107 -11.54 -17.08 -24.55
N ASN A 1108 -12.52 -16.30 -24.99
CA ASN A 1108 -12.41 -15.46 -26.19
C ASN A 1108 -11.91 -14.05 -25.88
N ASN A 1109 -12.03 -13.61 -24.64
CA ASN A 1109 -11.74 -12.25 -24.20
C ASN A 1109 -10.97 -12.28 -22.88
N GLY A 1110 -9.92 -11.47 -22.79
CA GLY A 1110 -9.05 -11.37 -21.63
C GLY A 1110 -8.05 -10.24 -21.86
N LEU A 1111 -7.25 -9.91 -20.84
CA LEU A 1111 -6.26 -8.85 -20.91
C LEU A 1111 -4.87 -9.29 -20.44
N TYR A 1112 -3.83 -9.00 -21.23
CA TYR A 1112 -2.45 -8.97 -20.77
C TYR A 1112 -1.93 -7.53 -20.68
N ILE A 1113 -1.91 -6.99 -19.46
CA ILE A 1113 -1.52 -5.62 -19.16
C ILE A 1113 -0.07 -5.57 -18.72
N LYS A 1114 0.68 -4.62 -19.27
CA LYS A 1114 2.05 -4.30 -18.86
C LYS A 1114 2.17 -2.82 -18.55
N LEU A 1115 2.36 -2.52 -17.29
CA LEU A 1115 2.47 -1.17 -16.75
C LEU A 1115 3.94 -0.85 -16.41
N LYS A 1116 4.44 0.31 -16.85
CA LYS A 1116 5.75 0.81 -16.45
C LYS A 1116 5.58 2.04 -15.57
N LEU A 1117 6.23 2.04 -14.42
CA LEU A 1117 6.13 3.10 -13.43
C LEU A 1117 7.53 3.64 -13.08
N PRO A 1118 7.61 4.89 -12.61
CA PRO A 1118 8.76 5.33 -11.83
C PRO A 1118 8.90 4.52 -10.54
N GLU A 1119 9.99 4.73 -9.82
CA GLU A 1119 10.12 4.21 -8.47
C GLU A 1119 9.14 4.95 -7.55
N MET A 1120 8.24 4.20 -6.90
CA MET A 1120 7.14 4.72 -6.08
C MET A 1120 6.60 3.60 -5.18
N GLU A 1121 5.79 3.96 -4.18
CA GLU A 1121 5.08 2.98 -3.34
C GLU A 1121 3.94 2.33 -4.14
N ILE A 1122 4.11 1.05 -4.50
CA ILE A 1122 3.18 0.33 -5.39
C ILE A 1122 1.98 -0.27 -4.64
N SER A 1123 2.09 -0.49 -3.32
CA SER A 1123 1.07 -1.22 -2.53
C SER A 1123 -0.34 -0.66 -2.69
N PRO A 1124 -0.56 0.65 -2.48
CA PRO A 1124 -1.93 1.18 -2.53
C PRO A 1124 -2.56 1.01 -3.92
N TYR A 1125 -1.77 1.09 -4.99
CA TYR A 1125 -2.27 0.91 -6.36
C TYR A 1125 -2.63 -0.54 -6.65
N VAL A 1126 -1.82 -1.49 -6.21
CA VAL A 1126 -2.09 -2.93 -6.39
C VAL A 1126 -3.33 -3.33 -5.59
N ASP A 1127 -3.46 -2.84 -4.35
CA ASP A 1127 -4.64 -3.09 -3.52
C ASP A 1127 -5.92 -2.60 -4.20
N VAL A 1128 -5.93 -1.36 -4.72
CA VAL A 1128 -7.06 -0.79 -5.47
C VAL A 1128 -7.34 -1.59 -6.75
N ILE A 1129 -6.31 -2.01 -7.50
CA ILE A 1129 -6.52 -2.82 -8.71
C ILE A 1129 -7.17 -4.16 -8.36
N PHE A 1130 -6.67 -4.87 -7.35
CA PHE A 1130 -7.22 -6.17 -6.96
C PHE A 1130 -8.64 -6.06 -6.43
N ASP A 1131 -8.92 -4.99 -5.71
CA ASP A 1131 -10.26 -4.62 -5.29
C ASP A 1131 -11.20 -4.42 -6.49
N VAL A 1132 -10.77 -3.69 -7.52
CA VAL A 1132 -11.55 -3.56 -8.78
C VAL A 1132 -11.81 -4.91 -9.44
N LEU A 1133 -10.81 -5.81 -9.46
CA LEU A 1133 -11.00 -7.16 -10.01
C LEU A 1133 -12.09 -7.93 -9.23
N ASP A 1134 -12.07 -7.87 -7.89
CA ASP A 1134 -13.12 -8.46 -7.05
C ASP A 1134 -14.50 -7.82 -7.29
N HIS A 1135 -14.58 -6.49 -7.47
CA HIS A 1135 -15.83 -5.81 -7.78
C HIS A 1135 -16.43 -6.28 -9.10
N LEU A 1136 -15.58 -6.47 -10.10
CA LEU A 1136 -15.96 -6.97 -11.42
C LEU A 1136 -16.23 -8.49 -11.42
N ASN A 1137 -16.14 -9.18 -10.27
CA ASN A 1137 -16.23 -10.64 -10.14
C ASN A 1137 -15.20 -11.39 -11.01
N ILE A 1138 -13.98 -10.86 -11.11
CA ILE A 1138 -12.87 -11.49 -11.82
C ILE A 1138 -12.09 -12.35 -10.83
N GLU A 1139 -12.26 -13.66 -10.91
CA GLU A 1139 -11.73 -14.60 -9.91
C GLU A 1139 -10.28 -15.00 -10.16
N HIS A 1140 -9.89 -15.09 -11.44
CA HIS A 1140 -8.62 -15.66 -11.84
C HIS A 1140 -7.75 -14.62 -12.52
N PHE A 1141 -6.62 -14.30 -11.89
CA PHE A 1141 -5.62 -13.43 -12.51
C PHE A 1141 -4.21 -13.73 -11.98
N ILE A 1142 -3.24 -13.50 -12.85
CA ILE A 1142 -1.82 -13.63 -12.55
C ILE A 1142 -1.20 -12.24 -12.42
N PHE A 1143 -0.46 -12.02 -11.35
CA PHE A 1143 0.31 -10.79 -11.12
C PHE A 1143 1.80 -11.11 -10.96
N PHE A 1144 2.66 -10.36 -11.66
CA PHE A 1144 4.11 -10.42 -11.46
C PHE A 1144 4.76 -9.04 -11.65
N SER A 1145 5.55 -8.66 -10.65
CA SER A 1145 6.42 -7.47 -10.66
C SER A 1145 7.80 -7.77 -11.27
N GLU A 1146 8.20 -9.05 -11.32
CA GLU A 1146 9.55 -9.46 -11.72
C GLU A 1146 9.51 -10.56 -12.79
N LEU A 1147 10.12 -10.27 -13.94
CA LEU A 1147 10.31 -11.23 -15.04
C LEU A 1147 11.69 -11.07 -15.67
N PHE A 1148 12.59 -11.96 -15.30
CA PHE A 1148 13.97 -12.00 -15.77
C PHE A 1148 14.10 -12.75 -17.10
N LYS A 1149 15.21 -12.53 -17.81
CA LYS A 1149 15.47 -13.19 -19.11
C LYS A 1149 16.45 -14.33 -18.89
N THR A 1150 16.17 -15.50 -19.48
CA THR A 1150 17.00 -16.70 -19.37
C THR A 1150 17.94 -16.88 -20.57
N LYS A 1151 18.82 -15.92 -20.85
CA LYS A 1151 19.67 -16.03 -22.06
C LYS A 1151 20.73 -17.12 -21.93
N GLU A 1152 21.27 -17.26 -20.73
CA GLU A 1152 22.35 -18.18 -20.37
C GLU A 1152 21.85 -19.61 -20.45
N TRP A 1153 20.74 -19.93 -19.77
CA TRP A 1153 20.03 -21.21 -19.90
C TRP A 1153 19.70 -21.59 -21.34
N LEU A 1154 19.24 -20.64 -22.16
CA LEU A 1154 18.97 -20.91 -23.58
C LEU A 1154 20.22 -21.35 -24.36
N ALA A 1155 21.40 -20.81 -24.04
CA ALA A 1155 22.65 -21.18 -24.70
C ALA A 1155 23.08 -22.62 -24.34
N GLU A 1156 22.75 -23.08 -23.13
CA GLU A 1156 23.04 -24.43 -22.66
C GLU A 1156 22.07 -25.46 -23.24
N VAL A 1157 20.75 -25.16 -23.23
CA VAL A 1157 19.72 -26.03 -23.81
C VAL A 1157 20.03 -26.37 -25.27
N PHE A 1158 20.53 -25.40 -26.04
CA PHE A 1158 20.86 -25.59 -27.46
C PHE A 1158 22.36 -25.71 -27.75
N LYS A 1159 23.18 -26.12 -26.77
CA LYS A 1159 24.61 -26.50 -26.90
C LYS A 1159 25.43 -25.63 -27.87
N GLY A 1160 25.49 -24.33 -27.63
CA GLY A 1160 26.40 -23.42 -28.37
C GLY A 1160 25.89 -22.92 -29.73
N VAL A 1161 24.62 -23.20 -30.09
CA VAL A 1161 23.98 -22.48 -31.19
C VAL A 1161 23.90 -20.99 -30.85
N ASP A 1162 24.45 -20.13 -31.70
CA ASP A 1162 24.29 -18.68 -31.56
C ASP A 1162 22.84 -18.27 -31.87
N LEU A 1163 21.97 -18.42 -30.87
CA LEU A 1163 20.55 -18.07 -30.95
C LEU A 1163 20.32 -16.58 -31.26
N LYS A 1164 21.34 -15.73 -31.11
CA LYS A 1164 21.24 -14.30 -31.38
C LYS A 1164 21.43 -14.01 -32.87
N ASN A 1165 22.36 -14.71 -33.53
CA ASN A 1165 22.72 -14.43 -34.92
C ASN A 1165 22.15 -15.45 -35.93
N ASN A 1166 21.99 -16.71 -35.52
CA ASN A 1166 21.70 -17.82 -36.43
C ASN A 1166 20.26 -18.34 -36.32
N TYR A 1167 19.58 -18.10 -35.20
CA TYR A 1167 18.24 -18.60 -34.96
C TYR A 1167 17.14 -17.64 -35.46
N ASN A 1168 16.23 -18.16 -36.29
CA ASN A 1168 15.03 -17.47 -36.70
C ASN A 1168 13.80 -18.40 -36.60
N PRO A 1169 12.86 -18.15 -35.66
CA PRO A 1169 11.70 -19.02 -35.46
C PRO A 1169 10.77 -19.11 -36.68
N LEU A 1170 10.85 -18.16 -37.62
CA LEU A 1170 10.03 -18.16 -38.84
C LEU A 1170 10.44 -19.26 -39.85
N LEU A 1171 11.66 -19.80 -39.76
CA LEU A 1171 12.18 -20.83 -40.68
C LEU A 1171 11.90 -22.26 -40.20
N ASN A 1172 11.23 -22.38 -39.06
CA ASN A 1172 11.11 -23.60 -38.28
C ASN A 1172 9.67 -24.12 -38.23
N LEU A 1173 8.85 -23.68 -39.18
CA LEU A 1173 7.51 -24.19 -39.45
C LEU A 1173 7.49 -24.83 -40.83
N LYS A 1174 6.67 -25.87 -41.02
CA LYS A 1174 6.53 -26.53 -42.31
C LYS A 1174 5.50 -25.80 -43.16
N TRP A 1175 5.84 -25.48 -44.40
CA TRP A 1175 4.86 -24.97 -45.35
C TRP A 1175 4.22 -26.13 -46.09
N ASN A 1176 2.89 -26.18 -46.12
CA ASN A 1176 2.12 -27.12 -46.92
C ASN A 1176 1.76 -26.43 -48.24
N ASP A 1177 2.36 -26.90 -49.34
CA ASP A 1177 2.13 -26.33 -50.67
C ASP A 1177 0.75 -26.63 -51.25
N PHE A 1178 0.04 -27.65 -50.76
CA PHE A 1178 -1.30 -27.99 -51.21
C PHE A 1178 -2.33 -27.06 -50.56
N ASP A 1179 -2.35 -27.02 -49.23
CA ASP A 1179 -3.30 -26.22 -48.45
C ASP A 1179 -2.90 -24.74 -48.33
N LYS A 1180 -1.68 -24.39 -48.76
CA LYS A 1180 -1.08 -23.04 -48.63
C LYS A 1180 -1.09 -22.52 -47.19
N ILE A 1181 -0.84 -23.39 -46.22
CA ILE A 1181 -0.79 -23.07 -44.78
C ILE A 1181 0.54 -23.49 -44.14
N TYR A 1182 0.86 -22.88 -42.99
CA TYR A 1182 1.94 -23.36 -42.14
C TYR A 1182 1.46 -24.48 -41.21
N MET A 1183 2.34 -25.44 -40.92
CA MET A 1183 2.10 -26.56 -40.02
C MET A 1183 3.21 -26.66 -38.98
N ASN A 1184 2.84 -27.13 -37.79
CA ASN A 1184 3.79 -27.46 -36.72
C ASN A 1184 4.56 -28.75 -37.04
N HIS A 1185 5.77 -28.87 -36.51
CA HIS A 1185 6.47 -30.16 -36.47
C HIS A 1185 5.77 -31.12 -35.51
N LYS A 1186 5.74 -32.42 -35.85
CA LYS A 1186 5.38 -33.47 -34.90
C LYS A 1186 6.47 -33.54 -33.81
N LEU A 1187 6.06 -33.60 -32.55
CA LEU A 1187 6.95 -33.72 -31.39
C LEU A 1187 7.07 -35.15 -30.88
N PHE A 1188 6.20 -36.04 -31.33
CA PHE A 1188 6.13 -37.44 -30.93
C PHE A 1188 5.92 -38.33 -32.15
N GLY A 1189 6.64 -39.45 -32.20
CA GLY A 1189 6.42 -40.51 -33.19
C GLY A 1189 5.20 -41.37 -32.86
N GLU A 1190 4.96 -42.40 -33.69
CA GLU A 1190 3.84 -43.34 -33.50
C GLU A 1190 3.92 -44.09 -32.17
N ASN A 1191 5.14 -44.40 -31.71
CA ASN A 1191 5.40 -45.02 -30.40
C ASN A 1191 5.53 -44.00 -29.26
N PHE A 1192 5.08 -42.75 -29.47
CA PHE A 1192 5.18 -41.65 -28.50
C PHE A 1192 6.62 -41.28 -28.06
N THR A 1193 7.63 -41.69 -28.84
CA THR A 1193 9.03 -41.29 -28.62
C THR A 1193 9.24 -39.82 -29.00
N PRO A 1194 9.90 -38.99 -28.16
CA PRO A 1194 10.16 -37.59 -28.47
C PRO A 1194 10.95 -37.39 -29.77
N GLN A 1195 10.55 -36.40 -30.55
CA GLN A 1195 11.24 -35.94 -31.74
C GLN A 1195 11.65 -34.49 -31.54
N TYR A 1196 12.95 -34.20 -31.72
CA TYR A 1196 13.53 -32.87 -31.52
C TYR A 1196 13.67 -32.15 -32.86
N PRO A 1197 12.85 -31.13 -33.14
CA PRO A 1197 12.97 -30.38 -34.39
C PRO A 1197 14.32 -29.66 -34.45
N LYS A 1198 15.03 -29.78 -35.56
CA LYS A 1198 16.28 -29.01 -35.76
C LYS A 1198 15.97 -27.51 -35.75
N LEU A 1199 16.89 -26.74 -35.15
CA LEU A 1199 16.92 -25.29 -35.30
C LEU A 1199 17.52 -24.98 -36.67
N ASN A 1200 16.68 -24.66 -37.66
CA ASN A 1200 17.20 -24.21 -38.95
C ASN A 1200 17.85 -22.83 -38.77
N SER A 1201 19.11 -22.74 -39.20
CA SER A 1201 19.83 -21.50 -39.43
C SER A 1201 19.90 -21.24 -40.93
N GLU A 1202 19.73 -19.99 -41.34
CA GLU A 1202 20.06 -19.51 -42.69
C GLU A 1202 21.56 -19.60 -42.98
#